data_AF-A0A2P6NIW9-F1
#
_entry.id   AF-A0A2P6NIW9-F1
#
_cell.length_a   1.000
_cell.length_b   1.000
_cell.length_c   1.000
_cell.angle_alpha   90.00
_cell.angle_beta   90.00
_cell.angle_gamma   90.00
#
_symmetry.space_group_name_H-M   'P 1'
#
loop_
_entity.id
_entity.type
_entity.pdbx_description
1 polymer ?
#
loop_
_entity_poly.entity_id
_entity_poly.type
_entity_poly.pdbx_seq_one_letter_code
_entity_poly.pdbx_strand_id
1 'polypeptide(L)'
;HGNQFIRNWGARIQNMAKPLLVSDSQASAFWVSLDRLLPPDILEISNPNNTFIDNVASGAFIGFWFVMPVKPLRKSAVFWPDQTVMNPRRTSLPPNGFRGNVIHTIYQDGVQCSNMEVDDEGNLDAGGWEPTSGPPFADWMKIPLVLSDMIIYKIRGPAVWTRGCSPSTWRDIVVADFGRGFDAINTQAAVNWTFIGRSDNVGLPNTDRGISVPSASGEVVPIGGVTHYDVGNGLTVVDSTFINFTDSVVSYGAWSGSTNGPGWDSPPGWLALNSTLINSEVVAFPFWFGTYTFQGDGILDDGTMTGVKGGAYVLGMMPGFGKMPECTYKDSWPGYQCNWFKYGFSHMTVSADIKVSPWIPEQSDTTQYQMEYFGGKAVVNLFSDLTVGFVPMGTPITNVHFLQSTDGAKSWYVYTAFMNGGHYEIINHNSTGSIFQSFGSLTLTLGQCTKSNGWVIFSIAYPRGTTFTVVTSYTTSDPTVQHKQVNAYEDLSWNTYYYDSSLEKLYILLSSDTEQTYGPKGAGSYYFKAPYNQGQKTMVTASCGTNCRRSGKATIAPQPAALPKAVRHDLFRADLLGPKDAAGTAFFQLYPSYRNLAPRLAYQLYHNLRGLDYNFCLAVNNECVSDLLRDKILGVSFVIPLTRRLWEKVNAGGLQLIARSTLTGEMLLSGEVKMQDTDGKTWAPADASAVPDCKPSYETIPVYNGSALFRQFLDGNKIITNDTRSPMCDGQSLTFVVPNYNSFGFTDMGLKVPDRFVSLEFFAKATTPDTTILLQLTSQGFPGSSNNAQLVQSYSPNYFVDDEWTFVRVPTAGFNFNNSFHRIMFGPARDNEFDIYAQNYFNLTLSQVRFSTVPAQLYAGTAKEIAYTYVSPVTSSGQQTGTLVQEGLNANAANSVAALSLFVVFAALALI
;
A
#
# COMPACT_ATOMS: atom_id res chain seq x y z
N HIS A 1 -41.43 13.27 2.69
CA HIS A 1 -41.70 12.38 3.84
C HIS A 1 -41.73 10.95 3.32
N GLY A 2 -40.96 10.04 3.92
CA GLY A 2 -41.01 8.61 3.57
C GLY A 2 -41.97 7.83 4.48
N ASN A 3 -42.31 6.62 4.06
CA ASN A 3 -43.15 5.68 4.81
C ASN A 3 -42.34 4.95 5.88
N GLN A 4 -43.00 4.54 6.96
CA GLN A 4 -42.39 3.75 8.04
C GLN A 4 -42.93 2.32 8.02
N PHE A 5 -42.05 1.35 7.83
CA PHE A 5 -42.31 -0.08 7.88
C PHE A 5 -41.77 -0.62 9.19
N ILE A 6 -42.64 -0.72 10.18
CA ILE A 6 -42.30 -1.16 11.53
C ILE A 6 -43.02 -2.48 11.81
N ARG A 7 -42.27 -3.55 12.10
CA ARG A 7 -42.81 -4.87 12.49
C ARG A 7 -43.73 -5.52 11.45
N ASN A 8 -43.40 -5.37 10.17
CA ASN A 8 -44.10 -6.08 9.09
C ASN A 8 -43.54 -7.49 8.92
N TRP A 9 -44.36 -8.39 8.39
CA TRP A 9 -43.93 -9.71 7.97
C TRP A 9 -44.14 -9.88 6.47
N GLY A 10 -43.05 -10.01 5.72
CA GLY A 10 -43.05 -10.35 4.31
C GLY A 10 -42.80 -11.86 4.15
N ALA A 11 -43.75 -12.58 3.56
CA ALA A 11 -43.60 -13.99 3.26
C ALA A 11 -44.17 -14.37 1.90
N ARG A 12 -43.46 -15.24 1.16
CA ARG A 12 -43.99 -15.86 -0.06
C ARG A 12 -44.67 -17.18 0.29
N ILE A 13 -45.99 -17.27 0.08
CA ILE A 13 -46.78 -18.44 0.51
C ILE A 13 -47.13 -19.41 -0.66
N GLN A 14 -47.24 -18.98 -1.93
CA GLN A 14 -47.26 -19.84 -3.14
C GLN A 14 -47.40 -19.02 -4.44
N ASN A 15 -47.26 -19.67 -5.61
CA ASN A 15 -47.19 -19.07 -6.97
C ASN A 15 -48.21 -17.95 -7.22
N MET A 16 -47.73 -16.73 -7.43
CA MET A 16 -48.55 -15.74 -8.13
C MET A 16 -48.76 -16.23 -9.55
N ALA A 17 -50.02 -16.42 -9.94
CA ALA A 17 -50.38 -16.85 -11.30
C ALA A 17 -49.98 -15.83 -12.39
N LYS A 18 -49.51 -14.63 -11.99
CA LYS A 18 -48.79 -13.68 -12.81
C LYS A 18 -47.77 -12.93 -11.94
N PRO A 19 -46.51 -12.78 -12.36
CA PRO A 19 -45.49 -12.08 -11.60
C PRO A 19 -45.85 -10.57 -11.47
N LEU A 20 -45.45 -9.91 -10.37
CA LEU A 20 -45.82 -8.51 -10.06
C LEU A 20 -45.18 -7.53 -11.06
N LEU A 21 -44.10 -7.96 -11.70
CA LEU A 21 -43.43 -7.38 -12.87
C LEU A 21 -43.18 -8.47 -13.92
N VAL A 22 -42.97 -8.12 -15.20
CA VAL A 22 -42.61 -9.11 -16.23
C VAL A 22 -41.23 -9.74 -15.97
N SER A 23 -40.36 -9.06 -15.22
CA SER A 23 -39.07 -9.57 -14.74
C SER A 23 -39.15 -10.49 -13.50
N ASP A 24 -40.32 -10.60 -12.86
CA ASP A 24 -40.51 -11.20 -11.54
C ASP A 24 -40.73 -12.73 -11.58
N SER A 25 -39.86 -13.44 -12.30
CA SER A 25 -39.75 -14.92 -12.17
C SER A 25 -39.15 -15.36 -10.81
N GLN A 26 -38.77 -14.39 -9.95
CA GLN A 26 -37.92 -14.55 -8.76
C GLN A 26 -38.26 -13.49 -7.66
N ALA A 27 -39.37 -13.66 -6.92
CA ALA A 27 -39.94 -12.62 -6.03
C ALA A 27 -39.15 -12.31 -4.73
N SER A 28 -39.01 -11.02 -4.39
CA SER A 28 -38.47 -10.55 -3.10
C SER A 28 -39.55 -10.38 -2.01
N ALA A 29 -39.22 -10.51 -0.72
CA ALA A 29 -40.17 -10.30 0.39
C ALA A 29 -40.46 -8.81 0.64
N PHE A 30 -39.43 -7.98 0.56
CA PHE A 30 -39.53 -6.53 0.53
C PHE A 30 -38.73 -5.97 -0.65
N TRP A 31 -39.42 -5.22 -1.50
CA TRP A 31 -38.83 -4.52 -2.63
C TRP A 31 -38.73 -3.02 -2.32
N VAL A 32 -37.56 -2.42 -2.50
CA VAL A 32 -37.26 -1.02 -2.13
C VAL A 32 -36.79 -0.22 -3.37
N SER A 33 -37.71 0.49 -4.02
CA SER A 33 -37.53 0.98 -5.41
C SER A 33 -38.70 1.82 -5.93
N LEU A 34 -38.47 2.96 -6.55
CA LEU A 34 -39.49 3.99 -6.75
C LEU A 34 -40.71 3.59 -7.66
N ASP A 35 -41.88 3.41 -7.02
CA ASP A 35 -43.29 3.59 -7.47
C ASP A 35 -43.98 2.63 -8.48
N ARG A 36 -45.09 1.98 -8.06
CA ARG A 36 -46.32 1.74 -8.85
C ARG A 36 -47.62 1.88 -7.99
N LEU A 37 -48.71 2.15 -8.73
CA LEU A 37 -50.12 1.91 -8.39
C LEU A 37 -50.58 0.47 -8.67
N LEU A 38 -51.13 -0.21 -7.66
CA LEU A 38 -51.97 -1.41 -7.81
C LEU A 38 -53.40 -1.15 -7.25
N PRO A 39 -54.40 -2.01 -7.58
CA PRO A 39 -55.71 -2.03 -6.94
C PRO A 39 -55.60 -2.19 -5.40
N PRO A 40 -56.65 -1.89 -4.62
CA PRO A 40 -56.58 -1.43 -3.22
C PRO A 40 -55.88 -2.31 -2.16
N ASP A 41 -55.45 -3.53 -2.48
CA ASP A 41 -55.14 -4.54 -1.46
C ASP A 41 -53.65 -4.96 -1.38
N ILE A 42 -52.73 -4.32 -2.11
CA ILE A 42 -51.27 -4.57 -1.99
C ILE A 42 -50.49 -3.24 -1.99
N LEU A 43 -49.84 -2.94 -0.87
CA LEU A 43 -49.05 -1.71 -0.61
C LEU A 43 -47.67 -1.79 -1.27
N GLU A 44 -47.37 -0.87 -2.19
CA GLU A 44 -46.02 -0.70 -2.74
C GLU A 44 -45.21 0.36 -1.95
N ILE A 45 -43.93 0.09 -1.73
CA ILE A 45 -43.13 0.64 -0.63
C ILE A 45 -41.88 1.33 -1.18
N SER A 46 -41.94 2.62 -1.55
CA SER A 46 -40.71 3.18 -2.15
C SER A 46 -40.51 4.68 -2.23
N ASN A 47 -39.77 5.15 -1.25
CA ASN A 47 -38.98 6.35 -1.26
C ASN A 47 -37.67 5.97 -0.54
N PRO A 48 -36.47 6.38 -1.01
CA PRO A 48 -35.23 6.19 -0.23
C PRO A 48 -35.32 6.79 1.19
N ASN A 49 -36.25 7.73 1.44
CA ASN A 49 -36.58 8.21 2.79
C ASN A 49 -37.46 7.26 3.64
N ASN A 50 -37.78 6.06 3.17
CA ASN A 50 -38.53 5.06 3.94
C ASN A 50 -37.68 4.50 5.08
N THR A 51 -38.32 4.00 6.13
CA THR A 51 -37.63 3.25 7.20
C THR A 51 -38.17 1.84 7.30
N PHE A 52 -37.29 0.85 7.50
CA PHE A 52 -37.59 -0.56 7.70
C PHE A 52 -37.01 -1.00 9.05
N ILE A 53 -37.88 -1.06 10.05
CA ILE A 53 -37.55 -1.32 11.44
C ILE A 53 -38.26 -2.59 11.92
N ASP A 54 -37.53 -3.51 12.54
CA ASP A 54 -38.07 -4.70 13.22
C ASP A 54 -38.93 -5.62 12.32
N ASN A 55 -38.72 -5.65 11.00
CA ASN A 55 -39.51 -6.46 10.07
C ASN A 55 -38.97 -7.90 9.96
N VAL A 56 -39.80 -8.83 9.47
CA VAL A 56 -39.44 -10.22 9.22
C VAL A 56 -39.62 -10.54 7.73
N ALA A 57 -38.60 -11.11 7.07
CA ALA A 57 -38.65 -11.58 5.69
C ALA A 57 -38.42 -13.10 5.62
N SER A 58 -39.32 -13.85 4.96
CA SER A 58 -39.18 -15.31 4.84
C SER A 58 -39.77 -15.94 3.57
N GLY A 59 -39.19 -17.06 3.13
CA GLY A 59 -39.73 -17.90 2.04
C GLY A 59 -39.62 -17.32 0.63
N ALA A 60 -38.99 -16.15 0.49
CA ALA A 60 -38.85 -15.44 -0.77
C ALA A 60 -37.56 -15.82 -1.53
N PHE A 61 -37.43 -15.32 -2.76
CA PHE A 61 -36.19 -15.39 -3.54
C PHE A 61 -35.13 -14.47 -2.96
N ILE A 62 -35.48 -13.21 -2.70
CA ILE A 62 -34.62 -12.24 -1.99
C ILE A 62 -35.37 -11.73 -0.74
N GLY A 63 -34.69 -11.53 0.38
CA GLY A 63 -35.32 -10.97 1.59
C GLY A 63 -35.66 -9.48 1.40
N PHE A 64 -34.64 -8.64 1.30
CA PHE A 64 -34.76 -7.21 0.99
C PHE A 64 -33.96 -6.88 -0.27
N TRP A 65 -34.58 -6.22 -1.24
CA TRP A 65 -33.90 -5.81 -2.47
C TRP A 65 -33.98 -4.30 -2.68
N PHE A 66 -32.84 -3.62 -2.62
CA PHE A 66 -32.70 -2.20 -2.94
C PHE A 66 -32.41 -2.03 -4.44
N VAL A 67 -33.43 -1.59 -5.20
CA VAL A 67 -33.40 -1.48 -6.66
C VAL A 67 -33.71 -0.04 -7.06
N MET A 68 -32.75 0.85 -6.86
CA MET A 68 -32.96 2.28 -7.09
C MET A 68 -32.72 2.64 -8.57
N PRO A 69 -33.68 3.29 -9.26
CA PRO A 69 -33.42 3.84 -10.59
C PRO A 69 -32.65 5.17 -10.52
N VAL A 70 -31.98 5.57 -11.61
CA VAL A 70 -31.23 6.86 -11.68
C VAL A 70 -32.16 8.06 -11.57
N LYS A 71 -33.32 7.96 -12.20
CA LYS A 71 -34.40 8.95 -12.15
C LYS A 71 -35.68 8.27 -11.70
N PRO A 72 -36.62 9.01 -11.10
CA PRO A 72 -37.97 8.52 -10.86
C PRO A 72 -38.58 7.91 -12.13
N LEU A 73 -39.20 6.74 -11.97
CA LEU A 73 -39.84 6.01 -13.05
C LEU A 73 -41.37 6.21 -13.00
N ARG A 74 -42.07 5.81 -14.07
CA ARG A 74 -43.54 5.78 -14.15
C ARG A 74 -44.20 7.10 -13.76
N LYS A 75 -45.24 7.09 -12.91
CA LYS A 75 -45.98 8.30 -12.53
C LYS A 75 -45.14 9.31 -11.77
N SER A 76 -44.16 8.85 -11.00
CA SER A 76 -43.22 9.72 -10.30
C SER A 76 -42.30 10.50 -11.24
N ALA A 77 -42.04 10.02 -12.47
CA ALA A 77 -41.27 10.74 -13.48
C ALA A 77 -41.92 12.07 -13.91
N VAL A 78 -43.25 12.20 -13.77
CA VAL A 78 -43.99 13.43 -14.10
C VAL A 78 -43.76 14.52 -13.05
N PHE A 79 -43.62 14.13 -11.78
CA PHE A 79 -43.43 15.07 -10.66
C PHE A 79 -41.97 15.47 -10.47
N TRP A 80 -41.04 14.58 -10.82
CA TRP A 80 -39.60 14.78 -10.66
C TRP A 80 -38.83 14.38 -11.92
N PRO A 81 -38.98 15.12 -13.03
CA PRO A 81 -38.33 14.80 -14.30
C PRO A 81 -36.82 15.11 -14.29
N ASP A 82 -36.37 15.98 -13.39
CA ASP A 82 -34.99 16.46 -13.32
C ASP A 82 -34.15 15.64 -12.33
N GLN A 83 -33.19 14.87 -12.88
CA GLN A 83 -32.24 14.07 -12.11
C GLN A 83 -31.29 14.88 -11.22
N THR A 84 -31.12 16.18 -11.50
CA THR A 84 -30.31 17.08 -10.65
C THR A 84 -31.06 17.47 -9.38
N VAL A 85 -32.40 17.34 -9.39
CA VAL A 85 -33.30 17.65 -8.28
C VAL A 85 -33.69 16.38 -7.51
N MET A 86 -33.90 15.25 -8.18
CA MET A 86 -34.24 13.97 -7.54
C MET A 86 -33.54 12.80 -8.23
N ASN A 87 -32.69 12.10 -7.47
CA ASN A 87 -31.98 10.91 -7.93
C ASN A 87 -32.05 9.82 -6.84
N PRO A 88 -32.88 8.77 -7.01
CA PRO A 88 -33.01 7.71 -6.02
C PRO A 88 -31.68 7.00 -5.71
N ARG A 89 -30.83 6.78 -6.72
CA ARG A 89 -29.49 6.20 -6.52
C ARG A 89 -28.54 7.10 -5.72
N ARG A 90 -28.84 8.38 -5.54
CA ARG A 90 -28.02 9.34 -4.77
C ARG A 90 -28.69 9.84 -3.48
N THR A 91 -29.87 9.33 -3.15
CA THR A 91 -30.61 9.76 -1.95
C THR A 91 -30.40 8.78 -0.80
N SER A 92 -30.02 9.27 0.39
CA SER A 92 -29.75 8.44 1.57
C SER A 92 -31.02 7.93 2.26
N LEU A 93 -30.90 6.82 2.99
CA LEU A 93 -31.89 6.45 4.02
C LEU A 93 -31.88 7.48 5.16
N PRO A 94 -33.00 7.63 5.88
CA PRO A 94 -33.00 8.33 7.16
C PRO A 94 -31.99 7.68 8.11
N PRO A 95 -31.37 8.45 9.03
CA PRO A 95 -30.51 7.88 10.07
C PRO A 95 -31.25 6.77 10.84
N ASN A 96 -30.60 5.60 10.98
CA ASN A 96 -31.19 4.39 11.57
C ASN A 96 -32.46 3.89 10.85
N GLY A 97 -32.57 4.18 9.55
CA GLY A 97 -33.72 3.83 8.72
C GLY A 97 -33.80 2.36 8.33
N PHE A 98 -32.77 1.55 8.57
CA PHE A 98 -32.82 0.10 8.33
C PHE A 98 -32.20 -0.65 9.50
N ARG A 99 -33.05 -1.16 10.40
CA ARG A 99 -32.58 -1.84 11.62
C ARG A 99 -33.55 -2.87 12.19
N GLY A 100 -33.08 -3.78 13.04
CA GLY A 100 -33.93 -4.70 13.79
C GLY A 100 -34.54 -5.85 12.96
N ASN A 101 -34.21 -5.93 11.66
CA ASN A 101 -34.89 -6.84 10.74
C ASN A 101 -34.38 -8.28 10.89
N VAL A 102 -35.29 -9.24 10.74
CA VAL A 102 -35.01 -10.68 10.73
C VAL A 102 -35.25 -11.24 9.34
N ILE A 103 -34.27 -11.92 8.76
CA ILE A 103 -34.33 -12.45 7.39
C ILE A 103 -34.01 -13.93 7.42
N HIS A 104 -34.93 -14.79 6.97
CA HIS A 104 -34.64 -16.22 7.00
C HIS A 104 -35.35 -17.07 5.97
N THR A 105 -34.76 -18.25 5.68
CA THR A 105 -35.36 -19.21 4.74
C THR A 105 -35.55 -18.57 3.36
N ILE A 106 -34.48 -17.97 2.85
CA ILE A 106 -34.45 -17.26 1.58
C ILE A 106 -33.70 -18.09 0.54
N TYR A 107 -34.22 -18.11 -0.70
CA TYR A 107 -33.69 -18.96 -1.76
C TYR A 107 -32.42 -18.39 -2.44
N GLN A 108 -32.26 -17.08 -2.51
CA GLN A 108 -31.09 -16.44 -3.10
C GLN A 108 -30.40 -15.54 -2.06
N ASP A 109 -30.73 -14.25 -1.97
CA ASP A 109 -29.97 -13.28 -1.18
C ASP A 109 -30.78 -12.76 0.01
N GLY A 110 -30.18 -12.69 1.20
CA GLY A 110 -30.85 -12.12 2.37
C GLY A 110 -31.16 -10.64 2.17
N VAL A 111 -30.12 -9.84 1.98
CA VAL A 111 -30.21 -8.44 1.52
C VAL A 111 -29.45 -8.29 0.22
N GLN A 112 -30.07 -7.69 -0.79
CA GLN A 112 -29.46 -7.40 -2.07
C GLN A 112 -29.44 -5.90 -2.34
N CYS A 113 -28.26 -5.37 -2.68
CA CYS A 113 -28.07 -3.99 -3.12
C CYS A 113 -27.24 -3.96 -4.41
N SER A 114 -27.81 -4.54 -5.46
CA SER A 114 -27.24 -4.66 -6.81
C SER A 114 -28.38 -4.87 -7.81
N ASN A 115 -28.09 -4.83 -9.10
CA ASN A 115 -29.02 -5.04 -10.21
C ASN A 115 -30.16 -4.01 -10.15
N MET A 116 -29.85 -2.81 -10.62
CA MET A 116 -30.71 -1.63 -10.48
C MET A 116 -31.68 -1.52 -11.66
N GLU A 117 -32.88 -1.02 -11.42
CA GLU A 117 -33.87 -0.76 -12.47
C GLU A 117 -33.37 0.38 -13.38
N VAL A 118 -33.53 0.20 -14.69
CA VAL A 118 -33.11 1.19 -15.69
C VAL A 118 -34.27 1.87 -16.43
N ASP A 119 -35.42 1.22 -16.55
CA ASP A 119 -36.57 1.72 -17.30
C ASP A 119 -37.92 1.18 -16.80
N ASP A 120 -39.00 1.68 -17.41
CA ASP A 120 -40.39 1.30 -17.09
C ASP A 120 -40.77 -0.12 -17.59
N GLU A 121 -39.89 -0.78 -18.35
CA GLU A 121 -40.09 -2.14 -18.89
C GLU A 121 -39.61 -3.22 -17.91
N GLY A 122 -38.98 -2.81 -16.80
CA GLY A 122 -38.46 -3.70 -15.77
C GLY A 122 -37.08 -4.28 -16.11
N ASN A 123 -36.35 -3.65 -17.02
CA ASN A 123 -34.98 -4.01 -17.32
C ASN A 123 -34.07 -3.65 -16.13
N LEU A 124 -33.08 -4.51 -15.88
CA LEU A 124 -32.09 -4.35 -14.82
C LEU A 124 -30.70 -4.23 -15.43
N ASP A 125 -29.86 -3.39 -14.83
CA ASP A 125 -28.45 -3.25 -15.21
C ASP A 125 -27.55 -3.31 -13.98
N ALA A 126 -26.27 -3.58 -14.22
CA ALA A 126 -25.22 -3.47 -13.22
C ALA A 126 -25.14 -2.01 -12.73
N GLY A 127 -25.57 -1.78 -11.48
CA GLY A 127 -25.57 -0.46 -10.87
C GLY A 127 -25.58 -0.52 -9.35
N GLY A 128 -25.24 0.59 -8.71
CA GLY A 128 -25.16 0.75 -7.25
C GLY A 128 -26.06 1.88 -6.73
N TRP A 129 -26.51 1.75 -5.47
CA TRP A 129 -27.08 2.84 -4.70
C TRP A 129 -25.96 3.52 -3.90
N GLU A 130 -25.68 4.78 -4.18
CA GLU A 130 -24.51 5.50 -3.67
C GLU A 130 -24.90 6.92 -3.22
N PRO A 131 -25.43 7.07 -1.99
CA PRO A 131 -25.95 8.34 -1.51
C PRO A 131 -24.92 9.46 -1.47
N THR A 132 -25.38 10.69 -1.71
CA THR A 132 -24.60 11.93 -1.57
C THR A 132 -25.35 12.96 -0.74
N SER A 133 -24.73 14.13 -0.49
CA SER A 133 -25.27 15.21 0.36
C SER A 133 -26.55 15.89 -0.12
N GLY A 134 -27.19 15.38 -1.18
CA GLY A 134 -28.43 15.91 -1.75
C GLY A 134 -28.20 16.79 -2.98
N PRO A 135 -29.27 17.39 -3.53
CA PRO A 135 -29.23 18.21 -4.75
C PRO A 135 -28.31 19.45 -4.62
N PRO A 136 -27.44 19.73 -5.61
CA PRO A 136 -27.13 18.88 -6.76
C PRO A 136 -26.29 17.67 -6.30
N PHE A 137 -26.77 16.46 -6.58
CA PHE A 137 -26.14 15.22 -6.14
C PHE A 137 -24.72 15.09 -6.70
N ALA A 138 -23.72 15.48 -5.91
CA ALA A 138 -22.34 15.55 -6.32
C ALA A 138 -21.55 14.32 -5.88
N ASP A 139 -20.89 13.65 -6.82
CA ASP A 139 -20.19 12.37 -6.60
C ASP A 139 -19.01 12.47 -5.62
N TRP A 140 -18.46 13.67 -5.40
CA TRP A 140 -17.37 13.91 -4.45
C TRP A 140 -17.84 14.08 -3.00
N MET A 141 -19.15 14.14 -2.73
CA MET A 141 -19.74 14.24 -1.38
C MET A 141 -20.60 13.02 -1.05
N LYS A 142 -20.00 11.83 -0.98
CA LYS A 142 -20.72 10.60 -0.61
C LYS A 142 -21.13 10.60 0.87
N ILE A 143 -22.32 10.11 1.18
CA ILE A 143 -22.84 9.94 2.55
C ILE A 143 -22.86 8.44 2.90
N PRO A 144 -22.19 8.02 3.99
CA PRO A 144 -22.27 6.66 4.49
C PRO A 144 -23.67 6.25 4.93
N LEU A 145 -24.14 5.11 4.42
CA LEU A 145 -25.32 4.43 4.95
C LEU A 145 -24.98 3.67 6.23
N VAL A 146 -25.93 3.58 7.15
CA VAL A 146 -25.83 2.73 8.34
C VAL A 146 -27.00 1.74 8.33
N LEU A 147 -26.68 0.45 8.22
CA LEU A 147 -27.62 -0.66 8.28
C LEU A 147 -27.26 -1.51 9.51
N SER A 148 -28.19 -1.75 10.43
CA SER A 148 -27.82 -2.30 11.74
C SER A 148 -28.79 -3.31 12.35
N ASP A 149 -28.35 -3.97 13.42
CA ASP A 149 -29.21 -4.73 14.34
C ASP A 149 -30.03 -5.84 13.63
N MET A 150 -29.41 -6.68 12.80
CA MET A 150 -30.12 -7.70 12.02
C MET A 150 -29.79 -9.12 12.44
N ILE A 151 -30.74 -10.03 12.20
CA ILE A 151 -30.54 -11.48 12.31
C ILE A 151 -30.86 -12.11 10.96
N ILE A 152 -29.89 -12.75 10.32
CA ILE A 152 -30.03 -13.36 9.00
C ILE A 152 -29.67 -14.84 9.07
N TYR A 153 -30.57 -15.75 8.72
CA TYR A 153 -30.25 -17.18 8.79
C TYR A 153 -30.96 -18.06 7.77
N LYS A 154 -30.41 -19.24 7.46
CA LYS A 154 -30.99 -20.18 6.46
C LYS A 154 -31.14 -19.50 5.09
N ILE A 155 -30.03 -19.00 4.57
CA ILE A 155 -29.97 -18.32 3.25
C ILE A 155 -29.20 -19.21 2.29
N ARG A 156 -29.74 -19.50 1.10
CA ARG A 156 -29.03 -20.41 0.16
C ARG A 156 -27.95 -19.72 -0.67
N GLY A 157 -28.02 -18.40 -0.84
CA GLY A 157 -26.97 -17.56 -1.39
C GLY A 157 -26.29 -16.73 -0.29
N PRO A 158 -25.82 -15.50 -0.61
CA PRO A 158 -25.30 -14.53 0.34
C PRO A 158 -26.32 -14.08 1.39
N ALA A 159 -25.91 -14.00 2.67
CA ALA A 159 -26.70 -13.31 3.68
C ALA A 159 -26.84 -11.83 3.32
N VAL A 160 -25.78 -11.22 2.79
CA VAL A 160 -25.82 -9.89 2.16
C VAL A 160 -24.98 -9.90 0.88
N TRP A 161 -25.60 -9.48 -0.23
CA TRP A 161 -25.00 -9.30 -1.54
C TRP A 161 -25.07 -7.83 -1.96
N THR A 162 -23.93 -7.15 -2.11
CA THR A 162 -23.95 -5.69 -2.34
C THR A 162 -22.84 -5.20 -3.28
N ARG A 163 -23.27 -4.65 -4.43
CA ARG A 163 -22.43 -3.85 -5.33
C ARG A 163 -22.57 -2.35 -5.10
N GLY A 164 -23.76 -1.94 -4.67
CA GLY A 164 -24.13 -0.61 -4.23
C GLY A 164 -24.12 -0.48 -2.71
N CYS A 165 -25.04 0.32 -2.17
CA CYS A 165 -25.08 0.66 -0.75
C CYS A 165 -23.71 1.16 -0.28
N SER A 166 -23.08 2.03 -1.07
CA SER A 166 -21.68 2.40 -0.89
C SER A 166 -21.52 3.92 -0.93
N PRO A 167 -20.81 4.53 0.06
CA PRO A 167 -20.20 3.87 1.22
C PRO A 167 -21.24 3.44 2.26
N SER A 168 -20.94 2.39 3.05
CA SER A 168 -21.81 1.96 4.14
C SER A 168 -21.08 1.35 5.33
N THR A 169 -21.72 1.39 6.49
CA THR A 169 -21.38 0.63 7.68
C THR A 169 -22.53 -0.29 8.03
N TRP A 170 -22.26 -1.58 8.00
CA TRP A 170 -23.14 -2.64 8.44
C TRP A 170 -22.73 -3.05 9.84
N ARG A 171 -23.61 -2.93 10.83
CA ARG A 171 -23.19 -3.13 12.22
C ARG A 171 -24.18 -3.91 13.08
N ASP A 172 -23.66 -4.61 14.08
CA ASP A 172 -24.49 -5.30 15.07
C ASP A 172 -25.38 -6.38 14.40
N ILE A 173 -24.79 -7.24 13.56
CA ILE A 173 -25.51 -8.22 12.73
C ILE A 173 -25.08 -9.64 13.09
N VAL A 174 -26.06 -10.55 13.23
CA VAL A 174 -25.84 -11.98 13.42
C VAL A 174 -26.25 -12.72 12.16
N VAL A 175 -25.35 -13.54 11.62
CA VAL A 175 -25.61 -14.37 10.44
C VAL A 175 -25.32 -15.85 10.70
N ALA A 176 -26.17 -16.75 10.23
CA ALA A 176 -26.01 -18.20 10.41
C ALA A 176 -26.55 -19.03 9.22
N ASP A 177 -26.02 -20.23 8.97
CA ASP A 177 -26.55 -21.16 7.96
C ASP A 177 -26.77 -20.51 6.58
N PHE A 178 -25.72 -19.95 6.00
CA PHE A 178 -25.76 -19.26 4.71
C PHE A 178 -24.84 -19.92 3.67
N GLY A 179 -25.17 -19.76 2.39
CA GLY A 179 -24.31 -20.19 1.28
C GLY A 179 -23.04 -19.34 1.18
N ARG A 180 -23.17 -18.03 1.41
CA ARG A 180 -22.07 -17.06 1.59
C ARG A 180 -22.52 -16.02 2.62
N GLY A 181 -21.60 -15.50 3.44
CA GLY A 181 -21.99 -14.60 4.53
C GLY A 181 -22.18 -13.17 4.02
N PHE A 182 -21.09 -12.40 4.04
CA PHE A 182 -21.08 -11.03 3.55
C PHE A 182 -20.26 -10.91 2.26
N ASP A 183 -20.95 -10.63 1.16
CA ASP A 183 -20.38 -10.39 -0.16
C ASP A 183 -20.54 -8.92 -0.52
N ALA A 184 -19.50 -8.13 -0.24
CA ALA A 184 -19.51 -6.70 -0.48
C ALA A 184 -18.35 -6.26 -1.37
N ILE A 185 -18.63 -5.30 -2.25
CA ILE A 185 -17.61 -4.57 -3.01
C ILE A 185 -17.72 -3.06 -2.73
N ASN A 186 -16.64 -2.32 -2.93
CA ASN A 186 -16.60 -0.85 -2.89
C ASN A 186 -16.88 -0.21 -1.52
N THR A 187 -15.85 0.03 -0.72
CA THR A 187 -15.86 1.00 0.39
C THR A 187 -17.01 0.78 1.40
N GLN A 188 -17.12 -0.45 1.93
CA GLN A 188 -18.10 -0.83 2.95
C GLN A 188 -17.40 -1.42 4.18
N ALA A 189 -18.02 -1.33 5.35
CA ALA A 189 -17.51 -1.93 6.59
C ALA A 189 -18.54 -2.86 7.26
N ALA A 190 -18.09 -4.00 7.77
CA ALA A 190 -18.79 -4.85 8.73
C ALA A 190 -18.23 -4.60 10.15
N VAL A 191 -19.06 -4.18 11.09
CA VAL A 191 -18.64 -3.83 12.45
C VAL A 191 -19.46 -4.59 13.47
N ASN A 192 -18.82 -5.28 14.42
CA ASN A 192 -19.52 -6.05 15.45
C ASN A 192 -20.50 -7.08 14.87
N TRP A 193 -20.01 -7.93 13.95
CA TRP A 193 -20.79 -9.03 13.41
C TRP A 193 -20.53 -10.33 14.17
N THR A 194 -21.53 -11.21 14.22
CA THR A 194 -21.34 -12.61 14.61
C THR A 194 -21.68 -13.51 13.41
N PHE A 195 -20.66 -14.14 12.85
CA PHE A 195 -20.79 -15.11 11.78
C PHE A 195 -20.78 -16.53 12.34
N ILE A 196 -21.81 -17.30 12.05
CA ILE A 196 -21.94 -18.70 12.44
C ILE A 196 -21.93 -19.54 11.17
N GLY A 197 -20.83 -20.27 10.94
CA GLY A 197 -20.66 -21.17 9.80
C GLY A 197 -21.58 -22.38 9.93
N ARG A 198 -21.08 -23.44 10.58
CA ARG A 198 -21.86 -24.65 10.86
C ARG A 198 -22.60 -24.53 12.20
N SER A 199 -23.93 -24.53 12.14
CA SER A 199 -24.78 -24.64 13.33
C SER A 199 -25.29 -26.07 13.54
N ASP A 200 -25.91 -26.34 14.68
CA ASP A 200 -26.56 -27.63 14.98
C ASP A 200 -27.86 -27.85 14.18
N ASN A 201 -28.26 -26.87 13.38
CA ASN A 201 -29.44 -26.97 12.55
C ASN A 201 -29.23 -28.04 11.46
N VAL A 202 -30.15 -29.00 11.39
CA VAL A 202 -30.13 -30.06 10.37
C VAL A 202 -31.13 -29.71 9.27
N GLY A 203 -30.65 -29.46 8.06
CA GLY A 203 -31.49 -29.23 6.87
C GLY A 203 -31.65 -30.49 6.00
N LEU A 204 -32.80 -30.68 5.32
CA LEU A 204 -33.12 -31.79 4.40
C LEU A 204 -33.03 -31.35 2.91
N PRO A 205 -32.97 -32.24 1.88
CA PRO A 205 -32.40 -33.59 1.78
C PRO A 205 -31.60 -33.84 0.46
N ASN A 206 -31.19 -32.82 -0.30
CA ASN A 206 -30.56 -33.06 -1.61
C ASN A 206 -29.03 -33.28 -1.53
N THR A 207 -28.49 -33.30 -0.32
CA THR A 207 -27.12 -33.77 -0.09
C THR A 207 -27.16 -34.80 1.02
N ASP A 208 -26.58 -35.96 0.76
CA ASP A 208 -26.30 -37.07 1.68
C ASP A 208 -25.34 -36.72 2.83
N ARG A 209 -24.94 -35.45 2.93
CA ARG A 209 -23.83 -34.95 3.77
C ARG A 209 -24.26 -34.29 5.08
N GLY A 210 -25.56 -34.19 5.37
CA GLY A 210 -26.06 -33.68 6.66
C GLY A 210 -25.63 -32.23 6.97
N ILE A 211 -25.59 -31.36 5.96
CA ILE A 211 -25.20 -29.95 6.08
C ILE A 211 -26.46 -29.08 5.99
N SER A 212 -26.57 -28.02 6.79
CA SER A 212 -27.68 -27.05 6.74
C SER A 212 -27.73 -26.23 5.44
N VAL A 213 -26.70 -26.32 4.60
CA VAL A 213 -26.44 -25.39 3.49
C VAL A 213 -26.38 -26.11 2.14
N PRO A 214 -27.39 -25.92 1.26
CA PRO A 214 -27.21 -26.10 -0.16
C PRO A 214 -27.09 -24.73 -0.85
N SER A 215 -26.19 -24.61 -1.82
CA SER A 215 -26.36 -23.56 -2.83
C SER A 215 -27.75 -23.74 -3.48
N ALA A 216 -28.32 -22.67 -4.05
CA ALA A 216 -29.59 -22.76 -4.79
C ALA A 216 -29.58 -23.87 -5.87
N SER A 217 -28.41 -24.16 -6.45
CA SER A 217 -28.11 -25.20 -7.45
C SER A 217 -27.78 -26.59 -6.88
N GLY A 218 -27.57 -26.73 -5.55
CA GLY A 218 -27.11 -27.97 -4.93
C GLY A 218 -25.61 -28.25 -5.07
N GLU A 219 -24.85 -27.27 -5.55
CA GLU A 219 -23.40 -27.33 -5.70
C GLU A 219 -22.68 -27.13 -4.36
N VAL A 220 -21.55 -27.82 -4.21
CA VAL A 220 -20.64 -27.65 -3.06
C VAL A 220 -19.62 -26.59 -3.42
N VAL A 221 -19.86 -25.36 -2.95
CA VAL A 221 -18.91 -24.24 -3.03
C VAL A 221 -18.28 -24.00 -1.66
N PRO A 222 -17.08 -23.40 -1.58
CA PRO A 222 -16.53 -22.94 -0.31
C PRO A 222 -17.49 -22.02 0.42
N ILE A 223 -17.55 -22.16 1.74
CA ILE A 223 -18.41 -21.34 2.58
C ILE A 223 -17.53 -20.37 3.38
N GLY A 224 -17.72 -19.08 3.12
CA GLY A 224 -17.04 -17.98 3.80
C GLY A 224 -18.00 -17.14 4.62
N GLY A 225 -17.59 -16.73 5.82
CA GLY A 225 -18.30 -15.69 6.58
C GLY A 225 -18.22 -14.35 5.87
N VAL A 226 -17.07 -14.04 5.30
CA VAL A 226 -16.86 -12.90 4.40
C VAL A 226 -16.30 -13.43 3.09
N THR A 227 -16.98 -13.17 1.98
CA THR A 227 -16.51 -13.64 0.67
C THR A 227 -15.97 -12.50 -0.16
N HIS A 228 -14.84 -12.74 -0.80
CA HIS A 228 -14.33 -11.88 -1.84
C HIS A 228 -15.15 -12.02 -3.12
N TYR A 229 -15.57 -10.91 -3.72
CA TYR A 229 -16.23 -10.91 -5.03
C TYR A 229 -15.63 -9.85 -5.98
N ASP A 230 -15.12 -10.29 -7.13
CA ASP A 230 -14.50 -9.47 -8.21
C ASP A 230 -13.37 -8.49 -7.76
N VAL A 231 -12.85 -7.66 -8.69
CA VAL A 231 -11.80 -6.63 -8.46
C VAL A 231 -12.28 -5.42 -7.64
N GLY A 232 -12.86 -5.67 -6.47
CA GLY A 232 -13.41 -4.66 -5.58
C GLY A 232 -12.34 -3.92 -4.76
N ASN A 233 -12.58 -2.62 -4.51
CA ASN A 233 -11.77 -1.82 -3.59
C ASN A 233 -12.31 -1.90 -2.16
N GLY A 234 -11.64 -2.73 -1.34
CA GLY A 234 -11.59 -2.73 0.12
C GLY A 234 -12.90 -2.87 0.92
N LEU A 235 -12.93 -3.90 1.78
CA LEU A 235 -13.91 -4.13 2.83
C LEU A 235 -13.18 -4.18 4.17
N THR A 236 -13.77 -3.55 5.16
CA THR A 236 -13.23 -3.50 6.52
C THR A 236 -14.15 -4.27 7.48
N VAL A 237 -13.61 -5.27 8.16
CA VAL A 237 -14.28 -6.09 9.16
C VAL A 237 -13.67 -5.76 10.52
N VAL A 238 -14.49 -5.32 11.47
CA VAL A 238 -14.01 -4.84 12.78
C VAL A 238 -14.84 -5.46 13.90
N ASP A 239 -14.19 -5.82 15.01
CA ASP A 239 -14.83 -6.32 16.24
C ASP A 239 -15.76 -7.51 15.98
N SER A 240 -15.46 -8.36 14.99
CA SER A 240 -16.38 -9.41 14.53
C SER A 240 -15.95 -10.80 14.98
N THR A 241 -16.91 -11.66 15.26
CA THR A 241 -16.69 -13.03 15.74
C THR A 241 -17.09 -14.04 14.67
N PHE A 242 -16.25 -15.04 14.42
CA PHE A 242 -16.50 -16.16 13.52
C PHE A 242 -16.54 -17.45 14.33
N ILE A 243 -17.61 -18.23 14.16
CA ILE A 243 -17.88 -19.43 14.95
C ILE A 243 -18.13 -20.61 14.01
N ASN A 244 -17.48 -21.75 14.26
CA ASN A 244 -17.70 -23.02 13.56
C ASN A 244 -17.47 -22.95 12.04
N PHE A 245 -16.37 -22.33 11.60
CA PHE A 245 -15.92 -22.37 10.21
C PHE A 245 -14.91 -23.50 9.98
N THR A 246 -15.36 -24.73 10.22
CA THR A 246 -14.58 -25.96 10.07
C THR A 246 -15.52 -27.07 9.62
N ASP A 247 -15.15 -27.87 8.62
CA ASP A 247 -15.94 -29.02 8.19
C ASP A 247 -15.04 -30.07 7.49
N SER A 248 -15.38 -31.36 7.63
CA SER A 248 -14.59 -32.46 7.05
C SER A 248 -14.95 -32.81 5.60
N VAL A 249 -16.04 -32.24 5.08
CA VAL A 249 -16.65 -32.57 3.79
C VAL A 249 -16.69 -31.37 2.83
N VAL A 250 -16.75 -30.15 3.38
CA VAL A 250 -16.81 -28.88 2.64
C VAL A 250 -15.73 -27.93 3.15
N SER A 251 -15.14 -27.12 2.28
CA SER A 251 -14.18 -26.09 2.73
C SER A 251 -14.93 -24.93 3.40
N TYR A 252 -14.64 -24.68 4.67
CA TYR A 252 -15.16 -23.56 5.46
C TYR A 252 -14.02 -22.66 5.90
N GLY A 253 -14.28 -21.36 5.97
CA GLY A 253 -13.34 -20.37 6.48
C GLY A 253 -14.07 -19.12 6.93
N ALA A 254 -13.52 -18.41 7.92
CA ALA A 254 -14.01 -17.10 8.32
C ALA A 254 -14.10 -16.16 7.09
N TRP A 255 -13.11 -16.26 6.20
CA TRP A 255 -13.09 -15.66 4.89
C TRP A 255 -13.16 -16.73 3.79
N SER A 256 -13.58 -16.36 2.59
CA SER A 256 -13.44 -17.21 1.40
C SER A 256 -12.97 -16.43 0.18
N GLY A 257 -12.11 -17.07 -0.60
CA GLY A 257 -11.63 -16.55 -1.88
C GLY A 257 -12.66 -16.74 -3.00
N SER A 258 -12.67 -15.83 -3.97
CA SER A 258 -13.51 -15.93 -5.17
C SER A 258 -13.00 -17.00 -6.15
N THR A 259 -13.89 -17.57 -6.96
CA THR A 259 -13.54 -18.47 -8.07
C THR A 259 -12.96 -17.76 -9.30
N ASN A 260 -13.03 -16.43 -9.38
CA ASN A 260 -12.65 -15.64 -10.56
C ASN A 260 -11.14 -15.26 -10.61
N GLY A 261 -10.28 -16.09 -10.04
CA GLY A 261 -8.83 -15.82 -9.86
C GLY A 261 -8.55 -14.97 -8.61
N PRO A 262 -7.30 -14.62 -8.29
CA PRO A 262 -7.07 -13.62 -7.25
C PRO A 262 -7.82 -12.36 -7.64
N GLY A 263 -8.12 -11.45 -6.74
CA GLY A 263 -8.56 -10.12 -7.16
C GLY A 263 -7.49 -9.54 -8.10
N TRP A 264 -7.77 -9.55 -9.41
CA TRP A 264 -6.82 -9.19 -10.47
C TRP A 264 -6.22 -7.79 -10.27
N ASP A 265 -6.87 -6.98 -9.45
CA ASP A 265 -6.42 -5.67 -9.03
C ASP A 265 -6.86 -5.37 -7.57
N SER A 266 -6.67 -6.30 -6.64
CA SER A 266 -6.92 -6.03 -5.23
C SER A 266 -5.61 -5.76 -4.47
N PRO A 267 -5.28 -4.50 -4.12
CA PRO A 267 -4.30 -4.23 -3.05
C PRO A 267 -4.78 -4.93 -1.76
N PRO A 268 -4.00 -4.93 -0.67
CA PRO A 268 -4.54 -5.30 0.64
C PRO A 268 -5.55 -4.22 1.09
N GLY A 269 -6.75 -4.20 0.50
CA GLY A 269 -7.88 -3.38 0.90
C GLY A 269 -8.80 -4.10 1.88
N TRP A 270 -8.57 -5.40 2.09
CA TRP A 270 -9.31 -6.24 3.02
C TRP A 270 -8.66 -6.14 4.39
N LEU A 271 -9.42 -5.60 5.34
CA LEU A 271 -8.94 -5.28 6.67
C LEU A 271 -9.78 -6.04 7.68
N ALA A 272 -9.15 -6.81 8.55
CA ALA A 272 -9.76 -7.48 9.69
C ALA A 272 -9.13 -6.97 10.98
N LEU A 273 -9.91 -6.31 11.83
CA LEU A 273 -9.43 -5.76 13.09
C LEU A 273 -10.20 -6.38 14.25
N ASN A 274 -9.48 -6.77 15.29
CA ASN A 274 -10.02 -7.32 16.52
C ASN A 274 -11.07 -8.43 16.27
N SER A 275 -10.76 -9.31 15.32
CA SER A 275 -11.65 -10.41 14.94
C SER A 275 -11.38 -11.64 15.79
N THR A 276 -12.43 -12.33 16.24
CA THR A 276 -12.33 -13.51 17.09
C THR A 276 -12.70 -14.77 16.30
N LEU A 277 -11.86 -15.80 16.35
CA LEU A 277 -12.12 -17.11 15.74
C LEU A 277 -12.43 -18.15 16.84
N ILE A 278 -13.59 -18.81 16.76
CA ILE A 278 -14.01 -19.87 17.68
C ILE A 278 -14.30 -21.12 16.85
N ASN A 279 -13.42 -22.14 16.92
CA ASN A 279 -13.54 -23.35 16.12
C ASN A 279 -13.68 -23.03 14.62
N SER A 280 -12.75 -22.24 14.09
CA SER A 280 -12.85 -21.66 12.75
C SER A 280 -11.48 -21.62 12.07
N GLU A 281 -11.44 -22.02 10.81
CA GLU A 281 -10.30 -21.74 9.93
C GLU A 281 -10.35 -20.29 9.42
N VAL A 282 -9.19 -19.76 9.04
CA VAL A 282 -9.07 -18.36 8.58
C VAL A 282 -9.72 -18.17 7.22
N VAL A 283 -9.45 -19.07 6.27
CA VAL A 283 -9.87 -18.94 4.88
C VAL A 283 -10.36 -20.28 4.31
N ALA A 284 -11.28 -20.20 3.36
CA ALA A 284 -11.64 -21.30 2.48
C ALA A 284 -11.35 -20.94 1.02
N PHE A 285 -10.65 -21.84 0.32
CA PHE A 285 -10.33 -21.68 -1.10
C PHE A 285 -11.19 -22.61 -1.97
N PRO A 286 -11.69 -22.14 -3.14
CA PRO A 286 -12.38 -23.00 -4.08
C PRO A 286 -11.48 -24.10 -4.67
N PHE A 287 -11.95 -25.35 -4.61
CA PHE A 287 -11.28 -26.51 -5.23
C PHE A 287 -11.23 -26.46 -6.78
N TRP A 288 -11.85 -25.46 -7.42
CA TRP A 288 -11.90 -25.35 -8.87
C TRP A 288 -10.63 -24.67 -9.41
N PHE A 289 -9.62 -25.48 -9.71
CA PHE A 289 -8.50 -25.09 -10.56
C PHE A 289 -9.00 -24.94 -12.00
N GLY A 290 -9.59 -23.80 -12.34
CA GLY A 290 -9.94 -23.43 -13.72
C GLY A 290 -8.71 -23.02 -14.55
N THR A 291 -8.88 -22.14 -15.55
CA THR A 291 -7.79 -21.50 -16.31
C THR A 291 -6.84 -20.65 -15.46
N TYR A 292 -7.22 -20.34 -14.22
CA TYR A 292 -6.42 -19.55 -13.27
C TYR A 292 -5.68 -20.47 -12.31
N THR A 293 -4.35 -20.43 -12.37
CA THR A 293 -3.42 -21.29 -11.62
C THR A 293 -3.15 -20.83 -10.19
N PHE A 294 -3.76 -19.72 -9.75
CA PHE A 294 -3.49 -19.08 -8.46
C PHE A 294 -4.79 -18.52 -7.86
N GLN A 295 -4.97 -18.73 -6.56
CA GLN A 295 -6.00 -18.12 -5.71
C GLN A 295 -5.28 -17.50 -4.53
N GLY A 296 -5.59 -16.26 -4.18
CA GLY A 296 -4.90 -15.57 -3.11
C GLY A 296 -5.57 -14.28 -2.73
N ASP A 297 -5.51 -13.96 -1.44
CA ASP A 297 -6.13 -12.80 -0.83
C ASP A 297 -5.15 -12.17 0.17
N GLY A 298 -4.98 -10.85 0.07
CA GLY A 298 -4.25 -10.08 1.06
C GLY A 298 -5.18 -9.65 2.18
N ILE A 299 -4.98 -10.17 3.38
CA ILE A 299 -5.74 -9.78 4.58
C ILE A 299 -4.82 -8.98 5.49
N LEU A 300 -5.14 -7.71 5.67
CA LEU A 300 -4.54 -6.90 6.71
C LEU A 300 -5.25 -7.23 8.01
N ASP A 301 -4.56 -7.89 8.93
CA ASP A 301 -5.05 -8.11 10.27
C ASP A 301 -4.06 -7.65 11.34
N ASP A 302 -4.58 -7.36 12.52
CA ASP A 302 -3.79 -7.07 13.73
C ASP A 302 -3.14 -8.33 14.34
N GLY A 303 -3.28 -9.47 13.66
CA GLY A 303 -2.79 -10.78 14.04
C GLY A 303 -3.80 -11.60 14.82
N THR A 304 -5.01 -11.09 15.12
CA THR A 304 -6.02 -11.89 15.84
C THR A 304 -6.59 -13.01 14.99
N MET A 305 -6.56 -12.89 13.66
CA MET A 305 -7.02 -13.94 12.75
C MET A 305 -5.89 -14.85 12.29
N THR A 306 -4.80 -14.28 11.80
CA THR A 306 -3.73 -15.02 11.13
C THR A 306 -2.58 -15.39 12.07
N GLY A 307 -2.49 -14.76 13.23
CA GLY A 307 -1.31 -14.79 14.09
C GLY A 307 -0.12 -13.99 13.56
N VAL A 308 -0.23 -13.36 12.37
CA VAL A 308 0.81 -12.48 11.79
C VAL A 308 0.44 -11.03 12.08
N LYS A 309 1.06 -10.47 13.11
CA LYS A 309 0.84 -9.06 13.46
C LYS A 309 1.25 -8.15 12.30
N GLY A 310 0.34 -7.31 11.83
CA GLY A 310 0.57 -6.39 10.71
C GLY A 310 0.12 -6.93 9.34
N GLY A 311 -0.55 -8.07 9.32
CA GLY A 311 -1.20 -8.64 8.15
C GLY A 311 -0.45 -9.81 7.51
N ALA A 312 -1.21 -10.65 6.84
CA ALA A 312 -0.73 -11.78 6.07
C ALA A 312 -1.29 -11.78 4.66
N TYR A 313 -0.48 -12.25 3.71
CA TYR A 313 -1.00 -12.71 2.44
C TYR A 313 -1.39 -14.17 2.59
N VAL A 314 -2.67 -14.47 2.36
CA VAL A 314 -3.24 -15.80 2.48
C VAL A 314 -3.47 -16.35 1.09
N LEU A 315 -2.84 -17.47 0.79
CA LEU A 315 -2.71 -18.01 -0.56
C LEU A 315 -3.25 -19.42 -0.60
N GLY A 316 -3.89 -19.77 -1.71
CA GLY A 316 -4.14 -21.16 -2.06
C GLY A 316 -2.83 -21.92 -2.32
N MET A 317 -2.95 -23.19 -2.68
CA MET A 317 -1.80 -24.05 -2.92
C MET A 317 -1.05 -23.65 -4.20
N MET A 318 0.25 -23.35 -4.09
CA MET A 318 1.15 -23.21 -5.26
C MET A 318 2.52 -23.88 -5.02
N PRO A 319 3.20 -24.36 -6.08
CA PRO A 319 4.51 -25.03 -6.00
C PRO A 319 5.61 -24.19 -5.33
N GLY A 320 5.60 -22.87 -5.54
CA GLY A 320 6.67 -21.96 -5.14
C GLY A 320 6.69 -21.54 -3.66
N PHE A 321 5.52 -21.42 -3.04
CA PHE A 321 5.42 -20.79 -1.71
C PHE A 321 5.99 -21.64 -0.58
N GLY A 322 5.98 -22.97 -0.71
CA GLY A 322 6.57 -23.87 0.30
C GLY A 322 8.08 -23.74 0.47
N LYS A 323 8.75 -23.04 -0.44
CA LYS A 323 10.19 -22.75 -0.38
C LYS A 323 10.49 -21.29 -0.04
N MET A 324 9.48 -20.47 0.20
CA MET A 324 9.67 -19.07 0.59
C MET A 324 9.79 -18.96 2.11
N PRO A 325 10.87 -18.34 2.65
CA PRO A 325 11.12 -18.30 4.09
C PRO A 325 10.01 -17.63 4.92
N GLU A 326 9.31 -16.64 4.35
CA GLU A 326 8.26 -15.89 5.03
C GLU A 326 6.86 -16.50 4.87
N CYS A 327 6.76 -17.68 4.24
CA CYS A 327 5.50 -18.36 3.97
C CYS A 327 5.42 -19.66 4.76
N THR A 328 4.34 -19.85 5.50
CA THR A 328 4.06 -21.06 6.27
C THR A 328 2.87 -21.80 5.66
N TYR A 329 3.03 -23.08 5.36
CA TYR A 329 1.93 -23.93 4.93
C TYR A 329 0.98 -24.23 6.12
N LYS A 330 -0.32 -24.31 5.84
CA LYS A 330 -1.36 -24.59 6.83
C LYS A 330 -2.14 -25.83 6.38
N ASP A 331 -2.10 -26.88 7.19
CA ASP A 331 -2.82 -28.14 6.89
C ASP A 331 -4.33 -28.02 7.07
N SER A 332 -4.77 -27.20 8.04
CA SER A 332 -6.18 -27.09 8.44
C SER A 332 -7.04 -26.35 7.42
N TRP A 333 -6.44 -25.41 6.67
CA TRP A 333 -6.95 -24.85 5.43
C TRP A 333 -5.81 -24.93 4.41
N PRO A 334 -5.80 -25.89 3.47
CA PRO A 334 -4.63 -26.21 2.66
C PRO A 334 -4.21 -25.01 1.79
N GLY A 335 -3.20 -24.28 2.27
CA GLY A 335 -2.75 -23.01 1.71
C GLY A 335 -1.51 -22.47 2.41
N TYR A 336 -1.05 -21.30 1.96
CA TYR A 336 0.12 -20.62 2.51
C TYR A 336 -0.27 -19.31 3.19
N GLN A 337 0.31 -19.08 4.35
CA GLN A 337 0.26 -17.82 5.09
C GLN A 337 1.61 -17.13 4.98
N CYS A 338 1.70 -16.00 4.29
CA CYS A 338 2.93 -15.26 4.09
C CYS A 338 2.94 -13.93 4.84
N ASN A 339 4.07 -13.53 5.39
CA ASN A 339 4.21 -12.23 6.07
C ASN A 339 4.07 -11.07 5.07
N TRP A 340 3.05 -10.23 5.25
CA TRP A 340 2.83 -9.06 4.38
C TRP A 340 3.90 -7.98 4.57
N PHE A 341 4.35 -7.80 5.82
CA PHE A 341 5.23 -6.70 6.18
C PHE A 341 6.64 -6.86 5.60
N LYS A 342 7.33 -7.97 5.84
CA LYS A 342 8.76 -8.08 5.51
C LYS A 342 9.04 -7.94 4.02
N TYR A 343 8.30 -8.68 3.22
CA TYR A 343 8.44 -8.71 1.76
C TYR A 343 7.10 -8.42 1.12
N GLY A 344 6.01 -9.05 1.57
CA GLY A 344 4.69 -8.83 0.99
C GLY A 344 4.61 -9.28 -0.47
N PHE A 345 3.42 -9.17 -1.04
CA PHE A 345 3.10 -9.72 -2.35
C PHE A 345 2.64 -8.60 -3.28
N SER A 346 3.00 -8.70 -4.56
CA SER A 346 2.76 -7.65 -5.53
C SER A 346 2.42 -8.22 -6.90
N HIS A 347 1.52 -7.55 -7.61
CA HIS A 347 1.14 -7.93 -8.97
C HIS A 347 1.99 -7.19 -10.01
N MET A 348 2.18 -7.85 -11.15
CA MET A 348 2.82 -7.29 -12.33
C MET A 348 2.13 -7.79 -13.58
N THR A 349 2.05 -6.93 -14.58
CA THR A 349 1.71 -7.32 -15.94
C THR A 349 2.99 -7.45 -16.77
N VAL A 350 3.19 -8.61 -17.38
CA VAL A 350 4.28 -8.88 -18.32
C VAL A 350 3.71 -8.92 -19.73
N SER A 351 4.25 -8.09 -20.61
CA SER A 351 3.99 -8.15 -22.04
C SER A 351 5.32 -8.37 -22.73
N ALA A 352 5.39 -9.30 -23.66
CA ALA A 352 6.53 -9.44 -24.55
C ALA A 352 6.00 -9.57 -25.98
N ASP A 353 6.88 -9.70 -26.96
CA ASP A 353 6.51 -10.04 -28.35
C ASP A 353 5.98 -11.49 -28.46
N ILE A 354 4.98 -11.84 -27.63
CA ILE A 354 4.56 -13.22 -27.34
C ILE A 354 3.84 -13.88 -28.52
N LYS A 355 3.25 -13.07 -29.40
CA LYS A 355 2.50 -13.52 -30.58
C LYS A 355 3.21 -13.23 -31.91
N VAL A 356 4.38 -12.59 -31.91
CA VAL A 356 5.07 -12.15 -33.13
C VAL A 356 6.26 -13.07 -33.41
N SER A 357 6.07 -14.06 -34.28
CA SER A 357 7.13 -14.97 -34.81
C SER A 357 7.52 -16.13 -33.87
N PRO A 358 7.90 -17.32 -34.40
CA PRO A 358 8.03 -18.51 -33.56
C PRO A 358 9.17 -18.34 -32.56
N TRP A 359 8.86 -18.54 -31.28
CA TRP A 359 9.83 -18.74 -30.23
C TRP A 359 10.72 -19.93 -30.62
N ILE A 360 12.00 -19.68 -30.89
CA ILE A 360 12.94 -20.77 -31.12
C ILE A 360 13.65 -21.06 -29.80
N PRO A 361 13.65 -22.31 -29.32
CA PRO A 361 14.33 -22.64 -28.08
C PRO A 361 15.78 -22.20 -28.16
N GLU A 362 16.41 -21.95 -27.02
CA GLU A 362 17.87 -21.82 -26.99
C GLU A 362 18.47 -23.02 -27.74
N GLN A 363 19.54 -22.82 -28.51
CA GLN A 363 19.95 -23.75 -29.59
C GLN A 363 20.13 -25.22 -29.14
N SER A 364 20.28 -25.47 -27.84
CA SER A 364 20.46 -26.79 -27.24
C SER A 364 19.47 -27.15 -26.11
N ASP A 365 18.38 -26.39 -25.93
CA ASP A 365 17.38 -26.69 -24.90
C ASP A 365 16.08 -27.25 -25.48
N THR A 366 15.82 -28.54 -25.23
CA THR A 366 14.57 -29.23 -25.55
C THR A 366 13.85 -29.72 -24.28
N THR A 367 14.24 -29.20 -23.11
CA THR A 367 13.74 -29.66 -21.82
C THR A 367 12.24 -29.41 -21.72
N GLN A 368 11.45 -30.48 -21.56
CA GLN A 368 10.04 -30.38 -21.22
C GLN A 368 9.89 -30.25 -19.70
N TYR A 369 9.24 -29.19 -19.26
CA TYR A 369 8.96 -28.96 -17.84
C TYR A 369 7.57 -29.50 -17.45
N GLN A 370 7.47 -30.05 -16.24
CA GLN A 370 6.21 -30.47 -15.61
C GLN A 370 6.13 -29.84 -14.21
N MET A 371 4.93 -29.44 -13.81
CA MET A 371 4.71 -28.78 -12.51
C MET A 371 4.14 -29.70 -11.46
N GLU A 372 4.71 -29.64 -10.25
CA GLU A 372 4.19 -30.32 -9.06
C GLU A 372 3.43 -29.33 -8.17
N TYR A 373 2.09 -29.44 -8.10
CA TYR A 373 1.26 -28.51 -7.31
C TYR A 373 1.15 -28.86 -5.83
N PHE A 374 1.29 -30.14 -5.47
CA PHE A 374 0.93 -30.63 -4.12
C PHE A 374 2.12 -31.18 -3.34
N GLY A 375 3.26 -30.49 -3.30
CA GLY A 375 4.46 -30.99 -2.58
C GLY A 375 4.81 -32.42 -2.99
N GLY A 376 4.73 -32.73 -4.29
CA GLY A 376 4.93 -34.06 -4.87
C GLY A 376 3.67 -34.95 -5.02
N LYS A 377 2.47 -34.53 -4.60
CA LYS A 377 1.25 -35.38 -4.65
C LYS A 377 0.40 -35.28 -5.91
N ALA A 378 0.60 -34.27 -6.77
CA ALA A 378 0.03 -34.26 -8.12
C ALA A 378 0.87 -33.41 -9.08
N VAL A 379 1.05 -33.94 -10.29
CA VAL A 379 1.66 -33.27 -11.43
C VAL A 379 0.54 -32.78 -12.34
N VAL A 380 0.53 -31.49 -12.65
CA VAL A 380 -0.50 -30.89 -13.51
C VAL A 380 0.17 -30.34 -14.77
N ASN A 381 -0.12 -30.97 -15.91
CA ASN A 381 0.30 -30.52 -17.24
C ASN A 381 -0.79 -29.61 -17.85
N LEU A 382 -0.97 -28.41 -17.29
CA LEU A 382 -1.88 -27.40 -17.83
C LEU A 382 -1.14 -26.36 -18.68
N PHE A 383 -0.27 -26.79 -19.60
CA PHE A 383 0.26 -25.90 -20.65
C PHE A 383 -0.73 -25.89 -21.82
N SER A 384 -1.91 -25.30 -21.63
CA SER A 384 -2.84 -25.10 -22.75
C SER A 384 -2.30 -24.07 -23.76
N ASP A 385 -1.43 -23.16 -23.31
CA ASP A 385 -0.92 -22.03 -24.08
C ASP A 385 0.46 -21.52 -23.57
N LEU A 386 0.96 -20.42 -24.15
CA LEU A 386 2.20 -19.77 -23.71
C LEU A 386 2.08 -19.29 -22.25
N THR A 387 3.14 -19.48 -21.47
CA THR A 387 3.09 -19.26 -20.01
C THR A 387 4.36 -18.61 -19.48
N VAL A 388 4.26 -17.41 -18.90
CA VAL A 388 5.40 -16.71 -18.28
C VAL A 388 5.56 -17.15 -16.83
N GLY A 389 6.78 -17.47 -16.43
CA GLY A 389 7.10 -17.87 -15.07
C GLY A 389 8.30 -17.16 -14.46
N PHE A 390 8.33 -17.12 -13.12
CA PHE A 390 9.42 -16.54 -12.34
C PHE A 390 10.09 -17.61 -11.49
N VAL A 391 11.42 -17.74 -11.63
CA VAL A 391 12.23 -18.68 -10.87
C VAL A 391 13.18 -17.89 -9.96
N PRO A 392 13.26 -18.16 -8.66
CA PRO A 392 14.22 -17.47 -7.80
C PRO A 392 15.64 -17.70 -8.26
N MET A 393 16.45 -16.64 -8.26
CA MET A 393 17.87 -16.75 -8.56
C MET A 393 18.56 -17.75 -7.60
N GLY A 394 19.55 -18.47 -8.12
CA GLY A 394 20.28 -19.51 -7.38
C GLY A 394 19.52 -20.82 -7.15
N THR A 395 18.30 -20.95 -7.64
CA THR A 395 17.51 -22.19 -7.53
C THR A 395 17.46 -22.95 -8.86
N PRO A 396 17.18 -24.27 -8.84
CA PRO A 396 16.98 -25.03 -10.07
C PRO A 396 15.87 -24.43 -10.93
N ILE A 397 16.00 -24.50 -12.25
CA ILE A 397 14.98 -23.98 -13.20
C ILE A 397 13.59 -24.57 -12.99
N THR A 398 13.51 -25.74 -12.36
CA THR A 398 12.26 -26.41 -12.00
C THR A 398 11.54 -25.76 -10.82
N ASN A 399 12.13 -24.75 -10.17
CA ASN A 399 11.58 -24.08 -9.00
C ASN A 399 10.78 -22.82 -9.38
N VAL A 400 9.75 -22.99 -10.20
CA VAL A 400 8.92 -21.88 -10.66
C VAL A 400 8.01 -21.42 -9.53
N HIS A 401 8.16 -20.16 -9.12
CA HIS A 401 7.38 -19.57 -8.03
C HIS A 401 6.03 -19.02 -8.49
N PHE A 402 5.99 -18.43 -9.68
CA PHE A 402 4.80 -17.80 -10.26
C PHE A 402 4.67 -18.23 -11.71
N LEU A 403 3.45 -18.53 -12.14
CA LEU A 403 3.18 -18.99 -13.50
C LEU A 403 1.73 -18.69 -13.90
N GLN A 404 1.53 -18.01 -15.04
CA GLN A 404 0.20 -17.70 -15.56
C GLN A 404 0.09 -17.92 -17.08
N SER A 405 -0.99 -18.61 -17.50
CA SER A 405 -1.33 -18.93 -18.89
C SER A 405 -1.95 -17.73 -19.62
N THR A 406 -1.74 -17.65 -20.94
CA THR A 406 -2.32 -16.62 -21.83
C THR A 406 -3.72 -16.95 -22.38
N ASP A 407 -4.40 -17.97 -21.84
CA ASP A 407 -5.58 -18.60 -22.46
C ASP A 407 -6.70 -17.61 -22.85
N GLY A 408 -7.17 -17.71 -24.10
CA GLY A 408 -8.48 -17.23 -24.56
C GLY A 408 -8.70 -15.72 -24.77
N ALA A 409 -7.88 -14.82 -24.22
CA ALA A 409 -8.11 -13.38 -24.36
C ALA A 409 -7.29 -12.76 -25.51
N LYS A 410 -7.90 -11.82 -26.22
CA LYS A 410 -7.28 -10.89 -27.18
C LYS A 410 -6.22 -9.96 -26.54
N SER A 411 -5.71 -10.28 -25.34
CA SER A 411 -4.81 -9.44 -24.56
C SER A 411 -3.34 -9.69 -24.95
N TRP A 412 -2.57 -8.60 -24.91
CA TRP A 412 -1.12 -8.55 -25.19
C TRP A 412 -0.29 -8.71 -23.90
N TYR A 413 -0.91 -9.22 -22.83
CA TYR A 413 -0.49 -9.03 -21.44
C TYR A 413 -0.74 -10.30 -20.62
N VAL A 414 0.26 -10.74 -19.86
CA VAL A 414 0.20 -11.81 -18.85
C VAL A 414 0.20 -11.13 -17.49
N TYR A 415 -0.83 -11.37 -16.69
CA TYR A 415 -0.79 -11.00 -15.27
C TYR A 415 0.10 -12.03 -14.55
N THR A 416 0.78 -11.63 -13.49
CA THR A 416 1.60 -12.49 -12.66
C THR A 416 1.89 -11.75 -11.37
N ALA A 417 2.59 -12.38 -10.45
CA ALA A 417 2.92 -11.79 -9.17
C ALA A 417 4.35 -12.11 -8.75
N PHE A 418 4.81 -11.42 -7.72
CA PHE A 418 6.13 -11.59 -7.13
C PHE A 418 6.09 -11.22 -5.65
N MET A 419 7.04 -11.75 -4.88
CA MET A 419 7.29 -11.23 -3.53
C MET A 419 8.17 -10.00 -3.64
N ASN A 420 7.83 -8.91 -2.94
CA ASN A 420 8.73 -7.75 -2.92
C ASN A 420 10.01 -8.13 -2.16
N GLY A 421 11.13 -7.51 -2.53
CA GLY A 421 12.45 -7.95 -2.11
C GLY A 421 12.97 -9.20 -2.83
N GLY A 422 12.17 -9.79 -3.73
CA GLY A 422 12.54 -11.02 -4.44
C GLY A 422 13.50 -10.79 -5.61
N HIS A 423 14.31 -11.81 -5.89
CA HIS A 423 15.20 -11.89 -7.04
C HIS A 423 14.76 -13.04 -7.94
N TYR A 424 14.33 -12.72 -9.16
CA TYR A 424 13.74 -13.72 -10.06
C TYR A 424 14.38 -13.68 -11.44
N GLU A 425 14.56 -14.84 -12.04
CA GLU A 425 14.75 -14.97 -13.47
C GLU A 425 13.40 -15.17 -14.17
N ILE A 426 13.19 -14.41 -15.25
CA ILE A 426 12.00 -14.52 -16.08
C ILE A 426 12.21 -15.65 -17.11
N ILE A 427 11.29 -16.60 -17.14
CA ILE A 427 11.26 -17.68 -18.12
C ILE A 427 9.90 -17.72 -18.82
N ASN A 428 9.86 -18.31 -20.00
CA ASN A 428 8.63 -18.56 -20.74
C ASN A 428 8.55 -20.04 -21.15
N HIS A 429 7.33 -20.57 -21.20
CA HIS A 429 7.03 -21.93 -21.65
C HIS A 429 6.10 -21.89 -22.86
N ASN A 430 6.29 -22.80 -23.81
CA ASN A 430 5.31 -23.06 -24.86
C ASN A 430 4.33 -24.17 -24.45
N SER A 431 3.34 -24.45 -25.30
CA SER A 431 2.34 -25.51 -25.09
C SER A 431 2.93 -26.93 -25.01
N THR A 432 4.19 -27.12 -25.42
CA THR A 432 4.91 -28.41 -25.27
C THR A 432 5.77 -28.48 -24.01
N GLY A 433 5.72 -27.46 -23.15
CA GLY A 433 6.51 -27.35 -21.92
C GLY A 433 7.99 -26.99 -22.14
N SER A 434 8.39 -26.59 -23.35
CA SER A 434 9.77 -26.16 -23.65
C SER A 434 10.06 -24.77 -23.11
N ILE A 435 11.29 -24.54 -22.64
CA ILE A 435 11.71 -23.31 -21.96
C ILE A 435 12.41 -22.32 -22.91
N PHE A 436 12.14 -21.03 -22.72
CA PHE A 436 12.76 -19.90 -23.42
C PHE A 436 13.07 -18.77 -22.42
N GLN A 437 14.24 -18.12 -22.51
CA GLN A 437 14.67 -17.10 -21.53
C GLN A 437 15.00 -15.72 -22.14
N SER A 438 15.00 -15.59 -23.47
CA SER A 438 15.35 -14.36 -24.19
C SER A 438 14.15 -13.74 -24.91
N PHE A 439 14.04 -12.41 -24.85
CA PHE A 439 12.92 -11.63 -25.40
C PHE A 439 13.41 -10.51 -26.30
N GLY A 440 12.86 -10.34 -27.50
CA GLY A 440 13.22 -9.20 -28.37
C GLY A 440 12.79 -7.86 -27.78
N SER A 441 11.52 -7.78 -27.41
CA SER A 441 10.94 -6.73 -26.56
C SER A 441 10.25 -7.36 -25.36
N LEU A 442 10.50 -6.79 -24.17
CA LEU A 442 9.85 -7.14 -22.92
C LEU A 442 9.36 -5.86 -22.24
N THR A 443 8.13 -5.88 -21.77
CA THR A 443 7.49 -4.79 -21.03
C THR A 443 7.00 -5.35 -19.71
N LEU A 444 7.48 -4.77 -18.63
CA LEU A 444 7.12 -5.09 -17.25
C LEU A 444 6.34 -3.91 -16.70
N THR A 445 5.10 -4.13 -16.30
CA THR A 445 4.22 -3.09 -15.75
C THR A 445 3.86 -3.45 -14.32
N LEU A 446 4.42 -2.73 -13.35
CA LEU A 446 3.94 -2.77 -11.98
C LEU A 446 2.59 -2.06 -11.95
N GLY A 447 1.55 -2.79 -11.57
CA GLY A 447 0.16 -2.35 -11.70
C GLY A 447 -0.38 -1.63 -10.46
N GLN A 448 -1.71 -1.54 -10.40
CA GLN A 448 -2.45 -0.86 -9.33
C GLN A 448 -2.26 -1.53 -7.96
N CYS A 449 -1.74 -2.77 -7.89
CA CYS A 449 -1.81 -3.58 -6.66
C CYS A 449 -0.44 -3.98 -6.12
N THR A 450 0.58 -3.23 -6.51
CA THR A 450 1.93 -3.41 -5.98
C THR A 450 2.01 -2.74 -4.61
N LYS A 451 2.50 -3.46 -3.60
CA LYS A 451 2.81 -2.90 -2.28
C LYS A 451 3.70 -1.67 -2.48
N SER A 452 3.33 -0.51 -1.95
CA SER A 452 4.17 0.70 -2.03
C SER A 452 5.54 0.46 -1.39
N ASN A 453 6.59 1.02 -1.97
CA ASN A 453 7.98 0.75 -1.58
C ASN A 453 8.44 -0.71 -1.76
N GLY A 454 7.63 -1.47 -2.50
CA GLY A 454 7.93 -2.82 -2.93
C GLY A 454 8.83 -2.80 -4.15
N TRP A 455 9.98 -3.45 -4.06
CA TRP A 455 10.93 -3.58 -5.15
C TRP A 455 11.14 -5.06 -5.54
N VAL A 456 11.65 -5.29 -6.74
CA VAL A 456 11.98 -6.63 -7.25
C VAL A 456 13.13 -6.53 -8.24
N ILE A 457 13.98 -7.55 -8.28
CA ILE A 457 15.10 -7.63 -9.24
C ILE A 457 14.85 -8.78 -10.20
N PHE A 458 14.85 -8.47 -11.49
CA PHE A 458 14.70 -9.45 -12.55
C PHE A 458 16.02 -9.69 -13.28
N SER A 459 16.32 -10.97 -13.51
CA SER A 459 17.31 -11.46 -14.46
C SER A 459 16.61 -11.88 -15.74
N ILE A 460 17.18 -11.52 -16.88
CA ILE A 460 16.70 -11.90 -18.22
C ILE A 460 17.91 -12.37 -19.03
N ALA A 461 17.77 -13.49 -19.73
CA ALA A 461 18.89 -14.06 -20.46
C ALA A 461 19.07 -13.44 -21.85
N TYR A 462 20.30 -13.07 -22.20
CA TYR A 462 20.64 -12.50 -23.51
C TYR A 462 22.06 -12.88 -23.96
N PRO A 463 22.26 -13.20 -25.25
CA PRO A 463 23.56 -13.62 -25.75
C PRO A 463 24.62 -12.51 -25.63
N ARG A 464 25.88 -12.91 -25.50
CA ARG A 464 27.02 -11.96 -25.47
C ARG A 464 26.99 -10.99 -26.65
N GLY A 465 27.33 -9.73 -26.37
CA GLY A 465 27.35 -8.65 -27.37
C GLY A 465 25.98 -7.99 -27.60
N THR A 466 24.93 -8.43 -26.90
CA THR A 466 23.64 -7.72 -26.91
C THR A 466 23.76 -6.36 -26.24
N THR A 467 23.17 -5.34 -26.86
CA THR A 467 23.00 -4.01 -26.26
C THR A 467 21.53 -3.77 -25.97
N PHE A 468 21.24 -2.89 -25.01
CA PHE A 468 19.90 -2.72 -24.46
C PHE A 468 19.47 -1.25 -24.50
N THR A 469 18.22 -1.04 -24.86
CA THR A 469 17.50 0.19 -24.56
C THR A 469 16.47 -0.16 -23.50
N VAL A 470 16.67 0.33 -22.27
CA VAL A 470 15.73 0.13 -21.16
C VAL A 470 15.11 1.48 -20.82
N VAL A 471 13.79 1.56 -20.86
CA VAL A 471 13.04 2.80 -20.67
C VAL A 471 11.90 2.57 -19.69
N THR A 472 11.79 3.43 -18.70
CA THR A 472 10.68 3.41 -17.74
C THR A 472 9.77 4.63 -17.93
N SER A 473 8.47 4.40 -17.87
CA SER A 473 7.41 5.42 -17.85
C SER A 473 6.52 5.21 -16.62
N TYR A 474 6.01 6.28 -16.02
CA TYR A 474 5.23 6.19 -14.78
C TYR A 474 3.75 6.63 -14.98
N THR A 475 3.44 7.46 -16.00
CA THR A 475 2.09 7.68 -16.56
C THR A 475 2.15 8.01 -18.06
N THR A 476 1.00 8.21 -18.72
CA THR A 476 0.90 8.68 -20.12
C THR A 476 1.33 10.13 -20.33
N SER A 477 1.44 10.94 -19.27
CA SER A 477 1.81 12.36 -19.32
C SER A 477 3.24 12.65 -18.85
N ASP A 478 3.94 11.63 -18.33
CA ASP A 478 5.24 11.79 -17.66
C ASP A 478 6.43 11.59 -18.61
N PRO A 479 7.59 12.22 -18.32
CA PRO A 479 8.80 11.98 -19.09
C PRO A 479 9.26 10.52 -18.93
N THR A 480 9.64 9.90 -20.05
CA THR A 480 10.26 8.58 -20.08
C THR A 480 11.70 8.67 -19.58
N VAL A 481 12.07 7.81 -18.62
CA VAL A 481 13.44 7.70 -18.11
C VAL A 481 14.17 6.59 -18.85
N GLN A 482 15.20 6.95 -19.61
CA GLN A 482 16.11 5.98 -20.20
C GLN A 482 17.16 5.54 -19.19
N HIS A 483 17.28 4.23 -18.96
CA HIS A 483 18.21 3.69 -17.98
C HIS A 483 19.65 3.70 -18.50
N LYS A 484 20.60 3.91 -17.58
CA LYS A 484 22.04 3.87 -17.84
C LYS A 484 22.63 2.50 -17.47
N GLN A 485 23.59 2.02 -18.26
CA GLN A 485 24.33 0.82 -17.91
C GLN A 485 25.30 1.12 -16.74
N VAL A 486 25.32 0.23 -15.74
CA VAL A 486 26.34 0.20 -14.68
C VAL A 486 27.29 -0.98 -14.85
N ASN A 487 28.44 -0.92 -14.18
CA ASN A 487 29.50 -1.93 -14.34
C ASN A 487 29.42 -3.09 -13.34
N ALA A 488 28.58 -2.98 -12.31
CA ALA A 488 28.43 -3.99 -11.28
C ALA A 488 26.97 -4.12 -10.83
N TYR A 489 26.59 -5.34 -10.44
CA TYR A 489 25.27 -5.63 -9.87
C TYR A 489 24.95 -4.77 -8.64
N GLU A 490 25.96 -4.51 -7.79
CA GLU A 490 25.79 -3.72 -6.57
C GLU A 490 25.38 -2.26 -6.84
N ASP A 491 25.67 -1.74 -8.04
CA ASP A 491 25.33 -0.38 -8.46
C ASP A 491 23.98 -0.30 -9.17
N LEU A 492 23.21 -1.41 -9.22
CA LEU A 492 21.83 -1.40 -9.69
C LEU A 492 20.96 -0.44 -8.88
N SER A 493 20.17 0.32 -9.61
CA SER A 493 19.23 1.32 -9.13
C SER A 493 18.11 1.57 -10.15
N TRP A 494 17.19 2.46 -9.81
CA TRP A 494 15.86 2.61 -10.43
C TRP A 494 15.91 3.05 -11.90
N ASN A 495 16.97 3.77 -12.29
CA ASN A 495 17.23 4.25 -13.64
C ASN A 495 18.49 3.61 -14.24
N THR A 496 18.86 2.42 -13.80
CA THR A 496 20.04 1.72 -14.31
C THR A 496 19.73 0.29 -14.70
N TYR A 497 20.65 -0.33 -15.43
CA TYR A 497 20.66 -1.77 -15.67
C TYR A 497 22.09 -2.30 -15.62
N TYR A 498 22.25 -3.58 -15.32
CA TYR A 498 23.54 -4.25 -15.31
C TYR A 498 23.49 -5.45 -16.24
N TYR A 499 24.45 -5.59 -17.15
CA TYR A 499 24.56 -6.78 -18.00
C TYR A 499 25.86 -7.51 -17.69
N ASP A 500 25.73 -8.73 -17.17
CA ASP A 500 26.87 -9.62 -16.95
C ASP A 500 27.09 -10.48 -18.19
N SER A 501 28.05 -10.08 -19.02
CA SER A 501 28.43 -10.82 -20.23
C SER A 501 29.00 -12.21 -19.95
N SER A 502 29.53 -12.46 -18.75
CA SER A 502 30.08 -13.77 -18.39
C SER A 502 28.96 -14.79 -18.16
N LEU A 503 27.87 -14.34 -17.55
CA LEU A 503 26.66 -15.11 -17.26
C LEU A 503 25.59 -15.03 -18.36
N GLU A 504 25.71 -14.08 -19.30
CA GLU A 504 24.70 -13.78 -20.32
C GLU A 504 23.36 -13.32 -19.72
N LYS A 505 23.41 -12.53 -18.64
CA LYS A 505 22.23 -12.08 -17.89
C LYS A 505 22.15 -10.56 -17.80
N LEU A 506 21.00 -10.02 -18.18
CA LEU A 506 20.59 -8.64 -17.91
C LEU A 506 19.85 -8.60 -16.58
N TYR A 507 20.29 -7.72 -15.69
CA TYR A 507 19.64 -7.41 -14.44
C TYR A 507 18.99 -6.04 -14.51
N ILE A 508 17.73 -6.00 -14.15
CA ILE A 508 16.97 -4.78 -13.96
C ILE A 508 16.29 -4.84 -12.62
N LEU A 509 16.09 -3.66 -12.06
CA LEU A 509 15.40 -3.49 -10.81
C LEU A 509 14.15 -2.67 -11.09
N LEU A 510 13.03 -3.05 -10.47
CA LEU A 510 11.74 -2.35 -10.54
C LEU A 510 11.26 -2.02 -9.14
N SER A 511 10.49 -0.93 -9.01
CA SER A 511 9.93 -0.51 -7.72
C SER A 511 8.60 0.22 -7.87
N SER A 512 7.67 -0.05 -6.96
CA SER A 512 6.31 0.52 -6.96
C SER A 512 6.21 1.98 -6.54
N ASP A 513 7.36 2.62 -6.32
CA ASP A 513 7.59 3.94 -5.71
C ASP A 513 7.02 5.15 -6.47
N THR A 514 5.99 5.00 -7.29
CA THR A 514 5.17 6.19 -7.54
C THR A 514 4.57 6.58 -6.20
N GLU A 515 4.59 7.87 -5.87
CA GLU A 515 3.69 8.41 -4.85
C GLU A 515 2.28 8.16 -5.39
N GLN A 516 1.81 6.92 -5.25
CA GLN A 516 0.55 6.47 -5.81
C GLN A 516 -0.48 7.44 -5.26
N THR A 517 -1.22 8.09 -6.16
CA THR A 517 -2.26 9.04 -5.78
C THR A 517 -3.41 8.26 -5.17
N TYR A 518 -3.24 7.89 -3.93
CA TYR A 518 -4.24 7.15 -3.21
C TYR A 518 -5.45 8.07 -2.99
N GLY A 519 -6.59 7.74 -3.62
CA GLY A 519 -7.84 8.41 -3.30
C GLY A 519 -8.33 7.94 -1.93
N PRO A 520 -8.77 8.83 -1.02
CA PRO A 520 -9.44 8.39 0.19
C PRO A 520 -10.71 7.64 -0.22
N LYS A 521 -10.79 6.36 0.14
CA LYS A 521 -11.97 5.53 -0.01
C LYS A 521 -12.45 5.16 1.38
N GLY A 522 -13.65 5.62 1.74
CA GLY A 522 -14.22 5.39 3.08
C GLY A 522 -15.07 4.13 3.11
N ALA A 523 -14.67 3.09 3.85
CA ALA A 523 -15.53 2.01 4.30
C ALA A 523 -16.51 2.49 5.40
N GLY A 524 -17.39 3.41 5.04
CA GLY A 524 -18.32 4.06 5.97
C GLY A 524 -17.60 4.83 7.09
N SER A 525 -17.42 4.23 8.26
CA SER A 525 -16.78 4.83 9.45
C SER A 525 -15.24 4.73 9.45
N TYR A 526 -14.67 3.93 8.56
CA TYR A 526 -13.23 3.72 8.41
C TYR A 526 -12.75 4.24 7.07
N TYR A 527 -11.55 4.79 7.02
CA TYR A 527 -10.94 5.28 5.78
C TYR A 527 -9.73 4.43 5.44
N PHE A 528 -9.65 4.01 4.18
CA PHE A 528 -8.48 3.40 3.58
C PHE A 528 -8.16 4.14 2.27
N LYS A 529 -7.00 3.88 1.70
CA LYS A 529 -6.51 4.57 0.51
C LYS A 529 -6.30 3.51 -0.56
N ALA A 530 -7.02 3.64 -1.68
CA ALA A 530 -6.90 2.71 -2.79
C ALA A 530 -5.91 3.29 -3.83
N PRO A 531 -4.98 2.48 -4.33
CA PRO A 531 -3.97 2.88 -5.31
C PRO A 531 -4.63 3.37 -6.61
N TYR A 532 -4.02 4.36 -7.25
CA TYR A 532 -4.51 4.96 -8.48
C TYR A 532 -4.22 4.06 -9.70
N ASN A 533 -4.98 4.27 -10.79
CA ASN A 533 -4.97 3.44 -12.00
C ASN A 533 -3.64 3.42 -12.81
N GLN A 534 -2.53 3.94 -12.30
CA GLN A 534 -1.30 4.17 -13.05
C GLN A 534 -0.08 3.63 -12.27
N GLY A 535 0.71 2.78 -12.92
CA GLY A 535 1.90 2.19 -12.33
C GLY A 535 3.10 2.18 -13.28
N GLN A 536 4.27 1.81 -12.75
CA GLN A 536 5.55 1.85 -13.46
C GLN A 536 5.54 0.85 -14.63
N LYS A 537 5.78 1.34 -15.85
CA LYS A 537 5.98 0.53 -17.04
C LYS A 537 7.42 0.63 -17.52
N THR A 538 8.16 -0.47 -17.43
CA THR A 538 9.55 -0.61 -17.89
C THR A 538 9.60 -1.47 -19.15
N MET A 539 10.12 -0.90 -20.24
CA MET A 539 10.34 -1.57 -21.51
C MET A 539 11.84 -1.88 -21.68
N VAL A 540 12.14 -3.09 -22.07
CA VAL A 540 13.47 -3.60 -22.42
C VAL A 540 13.45 -3.96 -23.89
N THR A 541 14.30 -3.31 -24.69
CA THR A 541 14.49 -3.62 -26.10
C THR A 541 15.93 -4.07 -26.32
N ALA A 542 16.11 -5.29 -26.81
CA ALA A 542 17.41 -5.88 -27.09
C ALA A 542 17.82 -5.68 -28.56
N SER A 543 19.09 -5.40 -28.81
CA SER A 543 19.59 -5.15 -30.18
C SER A 543 19.50 -6.35 -31.12
N CYS A 544 19.35 -7.56 -30.58
CA CYS A 544 19.14 -8.79 -31.36
C CYS A 544 17.68 -9.02 -31.79
N GLY A 545 16.72 -8.20 -31.31
CA GLY A 545 15.31 -8.34 -31.63
C GLY A 545 14.75 -9.74 -31.33
N THR A 546 13.83 -10.25 -32.13
CA THR A 546 13.25 -11.60 -31.95
C THR A 546 14.24 -12.75 -32.21
N ASN A 547 15.49 -12.45 -32.60
CA ASN A 547 16.54 -13.44 -32.87
C ASN A 547 17.54 -13.61 -31.72
N CYS A 548 17.28 -13.06 -30.54
CA CYS A 548 18.11 -13.24 -29.36
C CYS A 548 18.19 -14.74 -28.96
N ARG A 549 19.19 -15.47 -29.45
CA ARG A 549 19.45 -16.87 -29.12
C ARG A 549 20.77 -17.02 -28.40
N ARG A 550 20.76 -17.77 -27.29
CA ARG A 550 21.96 -18.17 -26.54
C ARG A 550 22.48 -19.53 -27.00
N SER A 551 23.77 -19.75 -26.76
CA SER A 551 24.39 -21.07 -26.86
C SER A 551 24.34 -21.76 -25.50
N GLY A 552 23.81 -22.97 -25.42
CA GLY A 552 23.73 -23.73 -24.16
C GLY A 552 22.30 -24.08 -23.73
N LYS A 553 22.19 -24.77 -22.59
CA LYS A 553 20.91 -25.06 -21.93
C LYS A 553 20.46 -23.84 -21.13
N ALA A 554 19.15 -23.72 -20.88
CA ALA A 554 18.63 -22.70 -19.99
C ALA A 554 19.27 -22.82 -18.60
N THR A 555 19.62 -21.67 -18.03
CA THR A 555 20.26 -21.56 -16.72
C THR A 555 19.61 -20.45 -15.93
N ILE A 556 19.56 -20.59 -14.61
CA ILE A 556 19.09 -19.54 -13.71
C ILE A 556 20.30 -18.76 -13.19
N ALA A 557 20.21 -17.43 -13.17
CA ALA A 557 21.20 -16.55 -12.57
C ALA A 557 21.51 -16.99 -11.13
N PRO A 558 22.77 -16.96 -10.69
CA PRO A 558 23.12 -17.28 -9.31
C PRO A 558 22.49 -16.27 -8.35
N GLN A 559 22.21 -16.70 -7.11
CA GLN A 559 21.77 -15.77 -6.07
C GLN A 559 22.90 -14.77 -5.77
N PRO A 560 22.66 -13.46 -5.89
CA PRO A 560 23.66 -12.44 -5.57
C PRO A 560 24.08 -12.49 -4.10
N ALA A 561 25.36 -12.25 -3.82
CA ALA A 561 25.92 -12.29 -2.47
C ALA A 561 25.48 -11.11 -1.58
N ALA A 562 25.06 -9.99 -2.19
CA ALA A 562 24.57 -8.82 -1.49
C ALA A 562 23.52 -8.08 -2.34
N LEU A 563 22.61 -7.38 -1.66
CA LEU A 563 21.66 -6.48 -2.30
C LEU A 563 22.37 -5.28 -2.94
N PRO A 564 21.82 -4.71 -4.04
CA PRO A 564 22.27 -3.42 -4.56
C PRO A 564 22.18 -2.33 -3.50
N LYS A 565 23.10 -1.36 -3.55
CA LYS A 565 23.16 -0.26 -2.57
C LYS A 565 21.83 0.49 -2.46
N ALA A 566 21.10 0.62 -3.57
CA ALA A 566 19.82 1.34 -3.64
C ALA A 566 18.69 0.72 -2.82
N VAL A 567 18.75 -0.58 -2.51
CA VAL A 567 17.69 -1.34 -1.80
C VAL A 567 18.14 -1.98 -0.51
N ARG A 568 19.38 -1.74 -0.09
CA ARG A 568 19.80 -2.08 1.28
C ARG A 568 18.94 -1.28 2.24
N HIS A 569 18.37 -1.96 3.23
CA HIS A 569 17.51 -1.31 4.19
C HIS A 569 17.52 -2.03 5.54
N ASP A 570 17.13 -1.29 6.56
CA ASP A 570 16.90 -1.81 7.90
C ASP A 570 15.40 -1.78 8.20
N LEU A 571 14.93 -2.82 8.87
CA LEU A 571 13.53 -2.99 9.21
C LEU A 571 13.30 -2.59 10.67
N PHE A 572 12.36 -1.68 10.86
CA PHE A 572 11.90 -1.28 12.18
C PHE A 572 10.40 -1.54 12.34
N ARG A 573 9.98 -1.66 13.59
CA ARG A 573 8.60 -1.87 13.99
C ARG A 573 8.31 -1.04 15.23
N ALA A 574 7.11 -0.46 15.28
CA ALA A 574 6.53 0.11 16.47
C ALA A 574 5.20 -0.58 16.76
N ASP A 575 5.10 -1.25 17.91
CA ASP A 575 3.82 -1.72 18.44
C ASP A 575 3.16 -0.55 19.15
N LEU A 576 1.98 -0.16 18.68
CA LEU A 576 1.27 1.02 19.15
C LEU A 576 0.18 0.61 20.12
N LEU A 577 0.17 1.24 21.29
CA LEU A 577 -0.83 1.02 22.33
C LEU A 577 -1.50 2.34 22.70
N GLY A 578 -2.78 2.26 23.02
CA GLY A 578 -3.63 3.38 23.41
C GLY A 578 -4.72 2.97 24.39
N PRO A 579 -5.54 3.92 24.85
CA PRO A 579 -6.67 3.64 25.73
C PRO A 579 -7.81 2.91 25.01
N LYS A 580 -8.65 2.18 25.77
CA LYS A 580 -9.89 1.53 25.28
C LYS A 580 -9.67 0.61 24.08
N ASP A 581 -8.72 -0.31 24.21
CA ASP A 581 -8.35 -1.30 23.19
C ASP A 581 -7.82 -0.69 21.88
N ALA A 582 -7.51 0.62 21.87
CA ALA A 582 -6.83 1.24 20.75
C ALA A 582 -5.43 0.64 20.61
N ALA A 583 -5.16 0.09 19.43
CA ALA A 583 -3.91 -0.57 19.12
C ALA A 583 -3.54 -0.33 17.67
N GLY A 584 -2.27 -0.56 17.36
CA GLY A 584 -1.77 -0.53 16.01
C GLY A 584 -0.38 -1.11 15.91
N THR A 585 0.11 -1.17 14.69
CA THR A 585 1.49 -1.47 14.41
C THR A 585 1.92 -0.58 13.27
N ALA A 586 3.08 0.03 13.42
CA ALA A 586 3.76 0.67 12.34
C ALA A 586 5.02 -0.09 12.02
N PHE A 587 5.38 -0.07 10.76
CA PHE A 587 6.61 -0.62 10.32
C PHE A 587 7.35 0.38 9.46
N PHE A 588 8.67 0.31 9.50
CA PHE A 588 9.51 1.23 8.78
C PHE A 588 10.64 0.50 8.06
N GLN A 589 10.99 0.98 6.87
CA GLN A 589 12.15 0.54 6.12
C GLN A 589 13.05 1.75 5.91
N LEU A 590 14.22 1.74 6.53
CA LEU A 590 15.23 2.77 6.38
C LEU A 590 16.09 2.42 5.17
N TYR A 591 16.00 3.19 4.10
CA TYR A 591 16.87 3.05 2.92
C TYR A 591 17.97 4.11 2.99
N PRO A 592 19.26 3.76 3.20
CA PRO A 592 20.33 4.75 3.30
C PRO A 592 20.66 5.44 1.96
N SER A 593 20.40 4.77 0.84
CA SER A 593 20.79 5.20 -0.51
C SER A 593 19.65 5.08 -1.51
N TYR A 594 18.43 5.40 -1.09
CA TYR A 594 17.22 5.28 -1.91
C TYR A 594 17.33 6.10 -3.20
N ARG A 595 16.98 5.49 -4.34
CA ARG A 595 17.08 6.12 -5.68
C ARG A 595 18.43 6.80 -5.95
N ASN A 596 19.50 6.28 -5.35
CA ASN A 596 20.88 6.79 -5.40
C ASN A 596 21.16 8.14 -4.71
N LEU A 597 20.20 8.81 -4.03
CA LEU A 597 20.34 10.25 -3.77
C LEU A 597 19.90 10.81 -2.40
N ALA A 598 19.32 10.04 -1.49
CA ALA A 598 19.28 10.38 -0.05
C ALA A 598 18.69 9.24 0.81
N PRO A 599 18.96 9.24 2.13
CA PRO A 599 18.26 8.39 3.05
C PRO A 599 16.75 8.64 3.04
N ARG A 600 15.96 7.57 3.03
CA ARG A 600 14.50 7.61 3.11
C ARG A 600 13.99 6.67 4.19
N LEU A 601 12.89 7.05 4.83
CA LEU A 601 12.15 6.15 5.69
C LEU A 601 10.82 5.85 5.01
N ALA A 602 10.69 4.65 4.46
CA ALA A 602 9.38 4.13 4.12
C ALA A 602 8.68 3.73 5.41
N TYR A 603 7.38 3.98 5.53
CA TYR A 603 6.58 3.48 6.63
C TYR A 603 5.30 2.83 6.11
N GLN A 604 4.79 1.88 6.89
CA GLN A 604 3.47 1.29 6.75
C GLN A 604 2.77 1.37 8.09
N LEU A 605 1.54 1.87 8.10
CA LEU A 605 0.80 2.12 9.34
C LEU A 605 -0.52 1.36 9.39
N TYR A 606 -0.74 0.70 10.52
CA TYR A 606 -1.94 -0.06 10.84
C TYR A 606 -2.42 0.31 12.25
N HIS A 607 -3.72 0.53 12.42
CA HIS A 607 -4.35 0.85 13.70
C HIS A 607 -5.86 0.61 13.66
N ASN A 608 -6.53 0.70 14.81
CA ASN A 608 -7.99 0.60 14.91
C ASN A 608 -8.69 1.93 15.30
N LEU A 609 -7.98 3.07 15.26
CA LEU A 609 -8.61 4.39 15.42
C LEU A 609 -9.71 4.65 14.38
N ARG A 610 -10.80 5.29 14.83
CA ARG A 610 -12.01 5.59 14.04
C ARG A 610 -12.02 7.05 13.58
N GLY A 611 -12.62 7.33 12.42
CA GLY A 611 -12.72 8.69 11.87
C GLY A 611 -11.38 9.22 11.29
N LEU A 612 -11.21 10.54 11.26
CA LEU A 612 -9.99 11.21 10.74
C LEU A 612 -9.42 12.28 11.70
N ASP A 613 -9.99 12.39 12.91
CA ASP A 613 -9.71 13.45 13.90
C ASP A 613 -8.43 13.18 14.72
N TYR A 614 -7.37 12.70 14.06
CA TYR A 614 -6.08 12.40 14.67
C TYR A 614 -4.94 12.57 13.69
N ASN A 615 -3.72 12.88 14.14
CA ASN A 615 -2.51 12.93 13.32
C ASN A 615 -1.46 11.95 13.85
N PHE A 616 -0.70 11.33 12.95
CA PHE A 616 0.50 10.58 13.31
C PHE A 616 1.76 11.41 13.09
N CYS A 617 2.79 11.21 13.92
CA CYS A 617 4.13 11.78 13.70
C CYS A 617 5.17 10.92 14.42
N LEU A 618 6.40 10.94 13.91
CA LEU A 618 7.55 10.42 14.66
C LEU A 618 7.97 11.47 15.69
N ALA A 619 8.21 11.03 16.91
CA ALA A 619 8.37 11.88 18.08
C ALA A 619 9.55 11.46 18.95
N VAL A 620 10.10 12.44 19.65
CA VAL A 620 11.10 12.27 20.70
C VAL A 620 10.56 12.97 21.94
N ASN A 621 10.52 12.28 23.09
CA ASN A 621 9.92 12.81 24.32
C ASN A 621 8.49 13.36 24.11
N ASN A 622 7.68 12.65 23.30
CA ASN A 622 6.32 13.03 22.92
C ASN A 622 6.19 14.30 22.05
N GLU A 623 7.30 14.91 21.61
CA GLU A 623 7.31 16.04 20.66
C GLU A 623 7.58 15.53 19.25
N CYS A 624 6.72 15.90 18.29
CA CYS A 624 6.92 15.53 16.89
C CYS A 624 8.24 16.10 16.35
N VAL A 625 9.06 15.24 15.77
CA VAL A 625 10.32 15.58 15.08
C VAL A 625 10.29 15.25 13.59
N SER A 626 9.22 14.60 13.12
CA SER A 626 8.84 14.56 11.71
C SER A 626 7.63 15.47 11.48
N ASP A 627 7.37 15.78 10.21
CA ASP A 627 6.05 16.25 9.80
C ASP A 627 4.97 15.22 10.16
N LEU A 628 3.73 15.71 10.19
CA LEU A 628 2.58 14.84 10.34
C LEU A 628 2.59 13.87 9.17
N LEU A 629 2.53 12.57 9.47
CA LEU A 629 2.41 11.54 8.46
C LEU A 629 1.15 11.84 7.66
N ARG A 630 1.34 12.21 6.38
CA ARG A 630 0.31 12.81 5.52
C ARG A 630 -0.93 11.92 5.38
N ASP A 631 -0.74 10.61 5.57
CA ASP A 631 -1.78 9.59 5.45
C ASP A 631 -2.00 8.89 6.79
N LYS A 632 -3.01 9.37 7.53
CA LYS A 632 -3.54 8.81 8.80
C LYS A 632 -4.37 7.53 8.60
N ILE A 633 -4.06 6.81 7.53
CA ILE A 633 -4.96 5.89 6.84
C ILE A 633 -4.33 4.50 6.82
N LEU A 634 -5.15 3.49 7.03
CA LEU A 634 -4.74 2.11 7.23
C LEU A 634 -4.19 1.46 5.96
N GLY A 635 -3.08 0.73 6.09
CA GLY A 635 -2.55 -0.14 5.04
C GLY A 635 -1.77 0.54 3.93
N VAL A 636 -1.53 1.85 4.03
CA VAL A 636 -0.74 2.60 3.05
C VAL A 636 0.73 2.58 3.43
N SER A 637 1.58 2.40 2.43
CA SER A 637 3.01 2.68 2.58
C SER A 637 3.33 4.03 1.98
N PHE A 638 4.06 4.86 2.70
CA PHE A 638 4.52 6.14 2.19
C PHE A 638 6.01 6.32 2.52
N VAL A 639 6.67 7.20 1.79
CA VAL A 639 8.07 7.54 2.03
C VAL A 639 8.13 8.91 2.67
N ILE A 640 8.76 9.01 3.83
CA ILE A 640 9.17 10.30 4.38
C ILE A 640 10.66 10.53 4.10
N PRO A 641 11.02 11.75 3.69
CA PRO A 641 12.39 12.22 3.75
C PRO A 641 12.94 12.11 5.17
N LEU A 642 14.19 11.67 5.29
CA LEU A 642 14.86 11.62 6.59
C LEU A 642 15.58 12.93 6.86
N THR A 643 15.12 13.64 7.88
CA THR A 643 15.89 14.73 8.50
C THR A 643 17.11 14.17 9.20
N ARG A 644 18.14 14.98 9.45
CA ARG A 644 19.38 14.50 10.10
C ARG A 644 19.06 14.11 11.53
N ARG A 645 18.30 14.95 12.21
CA ARG A 645 17.78 14.71 13.55
C ARG A 645 16.95 13.43 13.61
N LEU A 646 16.13 13.17 12.60
CA LEU A 646 15.34 11.94 12.52
C LEU A 646 16.24 10.73 12.27
N TRP A 647 17.19 10.81 11.33
CA TRP A 647 18.16 9.75 11.05
C TRP A 647 18.98 9.40 12.30
N GLU A 648 19.51 10.41 13.00
CA GLU A 648 20.24 10.24 14.26
C GLU A 648 19.39 9.58 15.34
N LYS A 649 18.07 9.82 15.38
CA LYS A 649 17.15 9.23 16.37
C LYS A 649 16.65 7.85 16.01
N VAL A 650 16.40 7.58 14.73
CA VAL A 650 16.19 6.21 14.23
C VAL A 650 17.40 5.34 14.60
N ASN A 651 18.59 5.93 14.52
CA ASN A 651 19.85 5.25 14.77
C ASN A 651 20.22 5.09 16.26
N ALA A 652 20.14 6.19 17.03
CA ALA A 652 20.52 6.20 18.44
C ALA A 652 19.45 5.62 19.38
N GLY A 653 18.26 5.29 18.85
CA GLY A 653 17.11 4.88 19.64
C GLY A 653 16.38 6.04 20.31
N GLY A 654 15.24 5.75 20.93
CA GLY A 654 14.38 6.74 21.60
C GLY A 654 13.41 7.46 20.67
N LEU A 655 13.25 6.99 19.43
CA LEU A 655 12.18 7.43 18.54
C LEU A 655 10.88 6.71 18.87
N GLN A 656 9.77 7.44 18.88
CA GLN A 656 8.43 6.91 19.05
C GLN A 656 7.58 7.29 17.85
N LEU A 657 6.63 6.44 17.48
CA LEU A 657 5.49 6.85 16.66
C LEU A 657 4.33 7.16 17.60
N ILE A 658 3.71 8.33 17.44
CA ILE A 658 2.55 8.73 18.23
C ILE A 658 1.38 9.11 17.32
N ALA A 659 0.16 8.89 17.80
CA ALA A 659 -1.07 9.46 17.26
C ALA A 659 -1.67 10.43 18.29
N ARG A 660 -2.09 11.61 17.85
CA ARG A 660 -2.76 12.61 18.69
C ARG A 660 -4.09 13.05 18.10
N SER A 661 -5.11 13.24 18.94
CA SER A 661 -6.37 13.84 18.49
C SER A 661 -6.15 15.25 17.97
N THR A 662 -6.72 15.58 16.81
CA THR A 662 -6.72 16.96 16.29
C THR A 662 -7.71 17.87 17.02
N LEU A 663 -8.67 17.29 17.73
CA LEU A 663 -9.70 18.02 18.48
C LEU A 663 -9.27 18.30 19.92
N THR A 664 -8.73 17.29 20.61
CA THR A 664 -8.40 17.39 22.05
C THR A 664 -6.90 17.49 22.32
N GLY A 665 -6.03 17.15 21.36
CA GLY A 665 -4.58 17.08 21.55
C GLY A 665 -4.09 15.84 22.33
N GLU A 666 -5.02 15.04 22.85
CA GLU A 666 -4.73 13.83 23.61
C GLU A 666 -4.00 12.79 22.77
N MET A 667 -3.10 12.05 23.41
CA MET A 667 -2.39 10.94 22.78
C MET A 667 -3.31 9.73 22.68
N LEU A 668 -3.57 9.27 21.46
CA LEU A 668 -4.46 8.15 21.16
C LEU A 668 -3.70 6.84 20.99
N LEU A 669 -2.49 6.90 20.46
CA LEU A 669 -1.59 5.76 20.30
C LEU A 669 -0.15 6.20 20.50
N SER A 670 0.67 5.32 21.04
CA SER A 670 2.12 5.51 21.07
C SER A 670 2.86 4.18 21.04
N GLY A 671 4.03 4.16 20.44
CA GLY A 671 4.93 3.01 20.47
C GLY A 671 6.35 3.39 20.09
N GLU A 672 7.31 2.73 20.71
CA GLU A 672 8.74 2.91 20.40
C GLU A 672 9.07 2.25 19.05
N VAL A 673 9.84 2.95 18.22
CA VAL A 673 10.35 2.41 16.95
C VAL A 673 11.59 1.57 17.25
N LYS A 674 11.46 0.25 17.09
CA LYS A 674 12.50 -0.74 17.41
C LYS A 674 12.99 -1.44 16.16
N MET A 675 14.31 -1.64 16.06
CA MET A 675 14.92 -2.44 15.01
C MET A 675 14.47 -3.90 15.15
N GLN A 676 14.06 -4.52 14.04
CA GLN A 676 13.63 -5.92 13.98
C GLN A 676 14.68 -6.79 13.30
N ASP A 677 15.18 -6.33 12.16
CA ASP A 677 16.09 -7.06 11.28
C ASP A 677 16.94 -6.04 10.50
N THR A 678 18.13 -6.46 10.07
CA THR A 678 19.01 -5.66 9.21
C THR A 678 19.44 -6.53 8.04
N ASP A 679 19.12 -6.09 6.81
CA ASP A 679 19.60 -6.76 5.59
C ASP A 679 21.10 -6.52 5.32
N GLY A 680 21.78 -5.80 6.22
CA GLY A 680 23.21 -5.56 6.20
C GLY A 680 23.55 -4.11 6.51
N LYS A 681 24.26 -3.93 7.63
CA LYS A 681 25.01 -2.73 8.06
C LYS A 681 24.48 -1.42 7.48
N THR A 682 23.61 -0.78 8.23
CA THR A 682 23.35 0.67 8.21
C THR A 682 24.57 1.48 7.74
N TRP A 683 24.37 2.27 6.69
CA TRP A 683 25.35 3.23 6.23
C TRP A 683 24.96 4.60 6.76
N ALA A 684 25.83 5.18 7.58
CA ALA A 684 25.66 6.58 7.92
C ALA A 684 25.96 7.43 6.70
N PRO A 685 25.15 8.48 6.44
CA PRO A 685 25.63 9.66 5.76
C PRO A 685 26.99 10.00 6.33
N ALA A 686 27.97 10.20 5.47
CA ALA A 686 29.30 10.55 5.94
C ALA A 686 29.20 11.80 6.83
N ASP A 687 29.84 11.76 8.00
CA ASP A 687 29.72 12.81 9.01
C ASP A 687 29.94 14.17 8.34
N ALA A 688 29.02 15.11 8.59
CA ALA A 688 29.27 16.50 8.23
C ALA A 688 30.56 16.92 8.94
N SER A 689 31.60 17.22 8.16
CA SER A 689 32.78 17.92 8.64
C SER A 689 32.31 19.12 9.47
N ALA A 690 32.94 19.36 10.63
CA ALA A 690 32.62 20.52 11.47
C ALA A 690 32.42 21.77 10.61
N VAL A 691 31.27 22.43 10.79
CA VAL A 691 30.94 23.65 10.03
C VAL A 691 32.05 24.66 10.28
N PRO A 692 32.78 25.10 9.25
CA PRO A 692 33.92 25.99 9.43
C PRO A 692 33.47 27.37 9.91
N ASP A 693 34.40 28.10 10.54
CA ASP A 693 34.13 29.43 11.07
C ASP A 693 33.58 30.38 10.00
N CYS A 694 32.57 31.15 10.39
CA CYS A 694 31.95 32.16 9.54
C CYS A 694 32.94 33.21 9.03
N LYS A 695 34.04 33.45 9.75
CA LYS A 695 35.13 34.34 9.38
C LYS A 695 36.40 33.53 9.15
N PRO A 696 36.67 33.07 7.93
CA PRO A 696 37.85 32.29 7.64
C PRO A 696 39.10 33.17 7.73
N SER A 697 40.24 32.56 8.03
CA SER A 697 41.55 33.22 8.05
C SER A 697 42.13 33.49 6.65
N TYR A 698 41.55 32.90 5.62
CA TYR A 698 41.96 33.04 4.21
C TYR A 698 41.21 34.16 3.49
N GLU A 699 41.78 34.61 2.36
CA GLU A 699 41.21 35.69 1.55
C GLU A 699 39.89 35.26 0.90
N THR A 700 38.88 36.12 0.97
CA THR A 700 37.55 35.88 0.37
C THR A 700 37.01 37.11 -0.34
N ILE A 701 36.15 36.92 -1.34
CA ILE A 701 35.37 37.98 -2.00
C ILE A 701 33.89 37.70 -1.76
N PRO A 702 33.17 38.52 -0.98
CA PRO A 702 31.77 38.27 -0.67
C PRO A 702 30.87 38.55 -1.88
N VAL A 703 29.94 37.63 -2.13
CA VAL A 703 28.75 37.82 -2.97
C VAL A 703 27.56 38.23 -2.10
N TYR A 704 27.46 37.65 -0.89
CA TYR A 704 26.47 37.99 0.12
C TYR A 704 27.04 37.78 1.54
N ASN A 705 26.90 38.76 2.42
CA ASN A 705 27.38 38.72 3.82
C ASN A 705 26.37 39.31 4.83
N GLY A 706 25.08 39.36 4.47
CA GLY A 706 24.03 39.99 5.29
C GLY A 706 23.86 41.50 5.13
N SER A 707 24.88 42.23 4.65
CA SER A 707 24.82 43.70 4.50
C SER A 707 25.14 44.22 3.10
N ALA A 708 26.00 43.53 2.36
CA ALA A 708 26.34 43.82 0.97
C ALA A 708 25.90 42.67 0.07
N LEU A 709 25.21 43.00 -1.04
CA LEU A 709 24.67 42.02 -1.98
C LEU A 709 24.57 42.57 -3.40
N PHE A 710 24.85 41.71 -4.38
CA PHE A 710 24.49 41.95 -5.78
C PHE A 710 22.97 41.89 -5.97
N ARG A 711 22.47 42.32 -7.14
CA ARG A 711 21.03 42.23 -7.43
C ARG A 711 20.56 40.78 -7.32
N GLN A 712 19.50 40.58 -6.56
CA GLN A 712 18.87 39.27 -6.43
C GLN A 712 17.88 39.07 -7.56
N PHE A 713 17.74 37.83 -8.00
CA PHE A 713 16.68 37.46 -8.93
C PHE A 713 16.10 36.11 -8.54
N LEU A 714 14.79 35.98 -8.79
CA LEU A 714 13.96 34.85 -8.45
C LEU A 714 12.84 34.83 -9.49
N ASP A 715 12.61 33.69 -10.13
CA ASP A 715 11.52 33.54 -11.10
C ASP A 715 10.14 33.27 -10.45
N GLY A 716 10.02 33.34 -9.11
CA GLY A 716 8.77 33.10 -8.37
C GLY A 716 8.63 33.76 -6.98
N ASN A 717 7.76 34.77 -6.91
CA ASN A 717 6.96 35.29 -5.79
C ASN A 717 7.57 35.83 -4.46
N LYS A 718 8.61 35.28 -3.77
CA LYS A 718 9.07 35.86 -2.47
C LYS A 718 10.53 35.61 -2.04
N ILE A 719 11.20 36.66 -1.58
CA ILE A 719 12.52 36.62 -0.90
C ILE A 719 12.42 37.32 0.47
N ILE A 720 13.14 36.80 1.47
CA ILE A 720 13.32 37.40 2.79
C ILE A 720 14.82 37.68 2.96
N THR A 721 15.21 38.96 2.89
CA THR A 721 16.64 39.36 2.83
C THR A 721 17.35 39.43 4.17
N ASN A 722 16.58 39.59 5.26
CA ASN A 722 17.10 39.68 6.63
C ASN A 722 16.36 38.65 7.50
N ASP A 723 16.36 37.38 7.11
CA ASP A 723 15.66 36.37 7.91
C ASP A 723 16.41 36.13 9.23
N THR A 724 15.83 36.66 10.30
CA THR A 724 16.35 36.50 11.67
C THR A 724 15.80 35.24 12.36
N ARG A 725 14.85 34.53 11.73
CA ARG A 725 14.28 33.28 12.26
C ARG A 725 15.18 32.08 11.94
N SER A 726 16.03 32.21 10.92
CA SER A 726 17.06 31.23 10.55
C SER A 726 18.44 31.90 10.51
N PRO A 727 18.98 32.40 11.64
CA PRO A 727 20.25 33.13 11.64
C PRO A 727 21.45 32.19 11.41
N MET A 728 22.49 32.72 10.77
CA MET A 728 23.83 32.11 10.70
C MET A 728 24.87 33.19 10.49
N CYS A 729 26.09 32.97 10.97
CA CYS A 729 27.18 33.94 10.90
C CYS A 729 26.78 35.30 11.50
N ASP A 730 26.55 36.32 10.67
CA ASP A 730 26.27 37.70 11.10
C ASP A 730 24.84 37.92 11.62
N GLY A 731 24.14 36.84 12.01
CA GLY A 731 22.80 36.89 12.61
C GLY A 731 21.66 37.13 11.63
N GLN A 732 21.93 37.17 10.32
CA GLN A 732 20.94 37.36 9.26
C GLN A 732 21.20 36.38 8.11
N SER A 733 20.15 35.98 7.40
CA SER A 733 20.24 35.09 6.25
C SER A 733 19.27 35.49 5.14
N LEU A 734 19.51 34.95 3.94
CA LEU A 734 18.71 35.18 2.75
C LEU A 734 17.84 33.95 2.49
N THR A 735 16.54 34.04 2.74
CA THR A 735 15.59 32.94 2.52
C THR A 735 14.80 33.17 1.25
N PHE A 736 14.91 32.24 0.31
CA PHE A 736 14.08 32.18 -0.88
C PHE A 736 12.88 31.29 -0.59
N VAL A 737 11.67 31.78 -0.84
CA VAL A 737 10.43 31.02 -0.66
C VAL A 737 9.84 30.76 -2.04
N VAL A 738 10.03 29.54 -2.55
CA VAL A 738 9.80 29.24 -3.96
C VAL A 738 8.62 28.30 -4.13
N PRO A 739 7.50 28.76 -4.68
CA PRO A 739 6.32 27.95 -4.88
C PRO A 739 6.32 27.23 -6.24
N ASN A 740 7.46 27.03 -6.92
CA ASN A 740 7.61 26.31 -8.22
C ASN A 740 9.10 26.04 -8.57
N TYR A 741 9.39 25.33 -9.68
CA TYR A 741 10.70 24.90 -10.22
C TYR A 741 11.73 26.00 -10.59
N ASN A 742 11.81 27.07 -9.82
CA ASN A 742 12.55 28.26 -10.22
C ASN A 742 13.96 28.28 -9.62
N SER A 743 14.92 28.69 -10.45
CA SER A 743 16.24 29.09 -9.99
C SER A 743 16.18 30.46 -9.31
N PHE A 744 17.03 30.66 -8.33
CA PHE A 744 17.21 31.94 -7.65
C PHE A 744 18.69 32.23 -7.46
N GLY A 745 19.05 33.47 -7.21
CA GLY A 745 20.42 33.81 -6.85
C GLY A 745 20.76 35.25 -7.13
N PHE A 746 21.96 35.45 -7.66
CA PHE A 746 22.61 36.74 -7.81
C PHE A 746 22.85 37.04 -9.29
N THR A 747 22.33 38.17 -9.78
CA THR A 747 22.50 38.66 -11.16
C THR A 747 23.23 40.00 -11.16
N ASP A 748 23.62 40.43 -12.36
CA ASP A 748 24.30 41.71 -12.61
C ASP A 748 25.58 41.85 -11.79
N MET A 749 26.25 40.71 -11.54
CA MET A 749 27.47 40.69 -10.74
C MET A 749 28.63 41.39 -11.45
N GLY A 750 28.75 41.18 -12.77
CA GLY A 750 29.84 41.73 -13.57
C GLY A 750 31.24 41.44 -12.98
N LEU A 751 31.36 40.34 -12.24
CA LEU A 751 32.50 40.09 -11.36
C LEU A 751 33.55 39.26 -12.10
N LYS A 752 34.75 39.81 -12.27
CA LYS A 752 35.92 39.07 -12.71
C LYS A 752 36.78 38.73 -11.51
N VAL A 753 36.74 37.47 -11.11
CA VAL A 753 37.44 36.97 -9.94
C VAL A 753 38.91 36.69 -10.30
N PRO A 754 39.91 37.14 -9.52
CA PRO A 754 41.31 36.81 -9.77
C PRO A 754 41.58 35.30 -9.70
N ASP A 755 42.53 34.79 -10.49
CA ASP A 755 42.81 33.34 -10.61
C ASP A 755 43.23 32.65 -9.30
N ARG A 756 43.67 33.43 -8.30
CA ARG A 756 43.98 32.92 -6.95
C ARG A 756 42.74 32.45 -6.19
N PHE A 757 41.53 32.89 -6.55
CA PHE A 757 40.29 32.42 -5.96
C PHE A 757 39.74 31.26 -6.79
N VAL A 758 39.83 30.08 -6.21
CA VAL A 758 39.66 28.79 -6.91
C VAL A 758 38.35 28.09 -6.55
N SER A 759 37.57 28.64 -5.62
CA SER A 759 36.27 28.08 -5.23
C SER A 759 35.23 29.13 -4.87
N LEU A 760 33.96 28.74 -4.94
CA LEU A 760 32.81 29.43 -4.39
C LEU A 760 32.32 28.67 -3.14
N GLU A 761 32.19 29.39 -2.04
CA GLU A 761 31.75 28.91 -0.73
C GLU A 761 30.41 29.53 -0.34
N PHE A 762 29.56 28.77 0.35
CA PHE A 762 28.34 29.29 0.96
C PHE A 762 27.86 28.37 2.08
N PHE A 763 27.10 28.95 3.01
CA PHE A 763 26.28 28.20 3.95
C PHE A 763 24.87 28.14 3.41
N ALA A 764 24.27 26.95 3.43
CA ALA A 764 22.93 26.72 2.95
C ALA A 764 22.15 25.85 3.94
N LYS A 765 20.88 26.21 4.16
CA LYS A 765 19.93 25.50 4.99
C LYS A 765 18.62 25.35 4.21
N ALA A 766 18.16 24.12 4.03
CA ALA A 766 16.81 23.87 3.53
C ALA A 766 15.82 24.17 4.66
N THR A 767 14.74 24.89 4.33
CA THR A 767 13.67 25.25 5.29
C THR A 767 12.31 24.74 4.84
N THR A 768 12.30 23.90 3.81
CA THR A 768 11.12 23.15 3.41
C THR A 768 11.13 21.84 4.18
N PRO A 769 10.10 21.59 4.98
CA PRO A 769 9.86 20.24 5.47
C PRO A 769 9.74 19.26 4.30
N ASP A 770 10.08 17.99 4.55
CA ASP A 770 9.82 16.89 3.62
C ASP A 770 10.42 17.04 2.21
N THR A 771 11.62 17.61 2.07
CA THR A 771 12.31 17.62 0.77
C THR A 771 13.77 17.25 0.88
N THR A 772 14.22 16.32 0.04
CA THR A 772 15.66 16.21 -0.27
C THR A 772 15.91 17.00 -1.53
N ILE A 773 16.80 17.99 -1.43
CA ILE A 773 17.14 18.86 -2.55
C ILE A 773 18.52 18.49 -3.06
N LEU A 774 18.60 18.02 -4.30
CA LEU A 774 19.84 18.04 -5.05
C LEU A 774 20.03 19.45 -5.61
N LEU A 775 20.94 20.19 -4.99
CA LEU A 775 21.24 21.55 -5.42
C LEU A 775 22.17 21.52 -6.64
N GLN A 776 21.79 22.24 -7.67
CA GLN A 776 22.61 22.55 -8.83
C GLN A 776 22.94 24.04 -8.78
N LEU A 777 24.23 24.35 -8.89
CA LEU A 777 24.67 25.71 -9.14
C LEU A 777 24.79 25.93 -10.63
N THR A 778 24.22 27.01 -11.14
CA THR A 778 24.37 27.42 -12.53
C THR A 778 24.95 28.80 -12.58
N SER A 779 25.93 29.03 -13.46
CA SER A 779 26.52 30.35 -13.63
C SER A 779 26.46 30.80 -15.09
N GLN A 780 26.53 32.12 -15.26
CA GLN A 780 26.64 32.79 -16.56
C GLN A 780 27.83 33.73 -16.50
N GLY A 781 28.74 33.66 -17.46
CA GLY A 781 29.98 34.46 -17.45
C GLY A 781 29.78 35.92 -17.83
N PHE A 782 28.90 36.19 -18.80
CA PHE A 782 28.57 37.53 -19.30
C PHE A 782 27.13 37.56 -19.82
N PRO A 783 26.50 38.74 -19.95
CA PRO A 783 25.12 38.84 -20.43
C PRO A 783 24.92 38.11 -21.76
N GLY A 784 23.99 37.15 -21.79
CA GLY A 784 23.65 36.36 -22.98
C GLY A 784 24.55 35.14 -23.26
N SER A 785 25.57 34.86 -22.44
CA SER A 785 26.34 33.60 -22.57
C SER A 785 25.48 32.38 -22.20
N SER A 786 25.91 31.19 -22.64
CA SER A 786 25.34 29.95 -22.12
C SER A 786 25.49 29.86 -20.61
N ASN A 787 24.60 29.08 -19.99
CA ASN A 787 24.66 28.75 -18.58
C ASN A 787 25.51 27.48 -18.41
N ASN A 788 26.48 27.49 -17.49
CA ASN A 788 27.21 26.28 -17.09
C ASN A 788 26.76 25.83 -15.71
N ALA A 789 26.38 24.56 -15.62
CA ALA A 789 25.89 23.95 -14.39
C ALA A 789 26.98 23.11 -13.70
N GLN A 790 26.97 23.12 -12.38
CA GLN A 790 27.79 22.29 -11.50
C GLN A 790 26.90 21.67 -10.43
N LEU A 791 26.98 20.34 -10.27
CA LEU A 791 26.28 19.63 -9.20
C LEU A 791 26.98 19.88 -7.87
N VAL A 792 26.22 20.36 -6.89
CA VAL A 792 26.76 20.69 -5.56
C VAL A 792 27.06 19.42 -4.75
N GLN A 793 26.29 18.35 -4.98
CA GLN A 793 26.34 17.11 -4.20
C GLN A 793 27.77 16.56 -4.04
N SER A 794 28.56 16.56 -5.11
CA SER A 794 29.93 16.03 -5.11
C SER A 794 30.90 16.79 -4.20
N TYR A 795 30.52 17.96 -3.69
CA TYR A 795 31.34 18.85 -2.85
C TYR A 795 30.70 19.14 -1.49
N SER A 796 29.69 18.36 -1.10
CA SER A 796 29.00 18.46 0.18
C SER A 796 28.77 17.05 0.76
N PRO A 797 28.49 16.89 2.06
CA PRO A 797 28.11 15.61 2.63
C PRO A 797 26.76 15.12 2.06
N ASN A 798 26.80 14.49 0.89
CA ASN A 798 25.80 13.73 0.13
C ASN A 798 24.36 14.27 -0.05
N TYR A 799 23.81 15.18 0.77
CA TYR A 799 22.48 15.79 0.64
C TYR A 799 22.29 16.97 1.63
N PHE A 800 21.47 17.97 1.25
CA PHE A 800 20.99 18.97 2.20
C PHE A 800 20.00 18.31 3.13
N VAL A 801 20.31 18.32 4.43
CA VAL A 801 19.37 17.91 5.45
C VAL A 801 18.68 19.16 5.97
N ASP A 802 17.36 19.09 6.06
CA ASP A 802 16.55 20.14 6.66
C ASP A 802 17.00 20.44 8.11
N ASP A 803 16.71 21.67 8.53
CA ASP A 803 16.95 22.19 9.87
C ASP A 803 18.39 22.49 10.33
N GLU A 804 19.44 22.09 9.60
CA GLU A 804 20.84 22.48 9.88
C GLU A 804 21.51 23.28 8.75
N TRP A 805 22.62 23.95 9.08
CA TRP A 805 23.44 24.69 8.14
C TRP A 805 24.54 23.81 7.56
N THR A 806 24.54 23.65 6.23
CA THR A 806 25.58 22.96 5.49
C THR A 806 26.54 23.95 4.86
N PHE A 807 27.83 23.74 5.06
CA PHE A 807 28.87 24.47 4.32
C PHE A 807 29.20 23.74 3.03
N VAL A 808 29.26 24.49 1.93
CA VAL A 808 29.52 23.97 0.59
C VAL A 808 30.67 24.75 -0.03
N ARG A 809 31.56 24.06 -0.77
CA ARG A 809 32.66 24.66 -1.53
C ARG A 809 32.79 24.03 -2.93
N VAL A 810 32.47 24.77 -4.00
CA VAL A 810 32.48 24.27 -5.39
C VAL A 810 33.64 24.91 -6.17
N PRO A 811 34.37 24.19 -7.05
CA PRO A 811 35.50 24.77 -7.79
C PRO A 811 35.02 25.76 -8.85
N THR A 812 35.71 26.90 -9.00
CA THR A 812 35.39 27.88 -10.04
C THR A 812 35.70 27.38 -11.44
N ALA A 813 36.68 26.48 -11.57
CA ALA A 813 37.06 25.85 -12.84
C ALA A 813 35.90 25.08 -13.50
N GLY A 814 34.95 24.55 -12.73
CA GLY A 814 33.79 23.83 -13.26
C GLY A 814 32.83 24.70 -14.08
N PHE A 815 32.87 26.02 -13.92
CA PHE A 815 31.96 26.92 -14.62
C PHE A 815 32.43 27.34 -16.03
N ASN A 816 33.67 27.02 -16.43
CA ASN A 816 34.20 27.26 -17.79
C ASN A 816 34.06 28.71 -18.31
N PHE A 817 34.24 29.73 -17.45
CA PHE A 817 34.12 31.15 -17.83
C PHE A 817 35.36 32.01 -17.52
N ASN A 818 36.55 31.43 -17.39
CA ASN A 818 37.79 32.17 -17.06
C ASN A 818 37.59 33.15 -15.88
N ASN A 819 36.98 32.65 -14.80
CA ASN A 819 36.66 33.40 -13.59
C ASN A 819 35.78 34.65 -13.77
N SER A 820 35.03 34.74 -14.86
CA SER A 820 34.03 35.80 -15.07
C SER A 820 32.65 35.29 -14.66
N PHE A 821 31.93 36.07 -13.84
CA PHE A 821 30.62 35.73 -13.29
C PHE A 821 29.67 36.94 -13.39
N HIS A 822 28.67 36.83 -14.27
CA HIS A 822 27.55 37.75 -14.38
C HIS A 822 26.34 37.28 -13.57
N ARG A 823 26.08 35.97 -13.55
CA ARG A 823 25.03 35.35 -12.72
C ARG A 823 25.55 34.13 -11.96
N ILE A 824 25.05 33.95 -10.74
CA ILE A 824 25.13 32.71 -9.97
C ILE A 824 23.71 32.36 -9.55
N MET A 825 23.27 31.17 -9.93
CA MET A 825 21.95 30.62 -9.69
C MET A 825 22.05 29.34 -8.87
N PHE A 826 21.13 29.20 -7.95
CA PHE A 826 20.85 28.04 -7.14
C PHE A 826 19.50 27.51 -7.59
N GLY A 827 19.44 26.23 -7.90
CA GLY A 827 18.22 25.58 -8.35
C GLY A 827 18.25 24.09 -8.03
N PRO A 828 17.12 23.40 -8.19
CA PRO A 828 17.13 21.94 -8.16
C PRO A 828 17.88 21.44 -9.40
N ALA A 829 18.60 20.33 -9.29
CA ALA A 829 19.25 19.71 -10.43
C ALA A 829 18.22 19.34 -11.50
N ARG A 830 18.38 19.88 -12.71
CA ARG A 830 17.49 19.65 -13.87
C ARG A 830 17.80 18.37 -14.65
N ASP A 831 18.43 17.38 -14.03
CA ASP A 831 18.58 16.10 -14.72
C ASP A 831 17.19 15.45 -14.82
N ASN A 832 16.76 15.22 -16.07
CA ASN A 832 15.49 14.59 -16.47
C ASN A 832 15.23 13.19 -15.84
N GLU A 833 16.10 12.72 -14.94
CA GLU A 833 16.08 11.39 -14.32
C GLU A 833 15.22 11.30 -13.06
N PHE A 834 14.81 12.42 -12.45
CA PHE A 834 14.21 12.41 -11.09
C PHE A 834 12.91 13.20 -10.94
N ASP A 835 12.43 13.84 -12.01
CA ASP A 835 11.36 14.85 -11.95
C ASP A 835 10.05 14.34 -12.55
N ILE A 836 9.47 13.31 -11.92
CA ILE A 836 8.24 12.69 -12.43
C ILE A 836 7.02 13.09 -11.58
N TYR A 837 7.21 13.42 -10.30
CA TYR A 837 6.10 13.83 -9.43
C TYR A 837 6.38 14.95 -8.45
N ALA A 838 7.65 15.31 -8.22
CA ALA A 838 7.94 16.33 -7.25
C ALA A 838 7.74 17.70 -7.87
N GLN A 839 6.58 18.32 -7.62
CA GLN A 839 6.53 19.76 -7.43
C GLN A 839 7.58 20.09 -6.36
N ASN A 840 8.84 20.30 -6.79
CA ASN A 840 9.98 20.60 -5.92
C ASN A 840 9.83 22.04 -5.44
N TYR A 841 8.80 22.27 -4.62
CA TYR A 841 8.72 23.43 -3.76
C TYR A 841 9.88 23.31 -2.80
N PHE A 842 10.87 24.19 -2.92
CA PHE A 842 11.89 24.25 -1.91
C PHE A 842 12.25 25.68 -1.53
N ASN A 843 12.27 25.90 -0.23
CA ASN A 843 12.77 27.08 0.41
C ASN A 843 14.23 26.83 0.80
N LEU A 844 15.14 27.61 0.23
CA LEU A 844 16.54 27.59 0.61
C LEU A 844 16.90 28.88 1.33
N THR A 845 17.61 28.74 2.43
CA THR A 845 18.20 29.83 3.18
C THR A 845 19.71 29.83 2.97
N LEU A 846 20.29 30.96 2.60
CA LEU A 846 21.73 31.13 2.35
C LEU A 846 22.35 32.10 3.37
N SER A 847 23.61 31.86 3.74
CA SER A 847 24.45 32.79 4.49
C SER A 847 25.89 32.78 3.95
N GLN A 848 26.56 33.94 4.00
CA GLN A 848 27.99 34.11 3.64
C GLN A 848 28.40 33.47 2.29
N VAL A 849 27.75 33.86 1.19
CA VAL A 849 28.14 33.41 -0.17
C VAL A 849 29.38 34.17 -0.61
N ARG A 850 30.48 33.50 -0.95
CA ARG A 850 31.77 34.14 -1.22
C ARG A 850 32.70 33.29 -2.09
N PHE A 851 33.59 33.93 -2.83
CA PHE A 851 34.73 33.25 -3.46
C PHE A 851 35.88 33.11 -2.47
N SER A 852 36.66 32.04 -2.55
CA SER A 852 37.79 31.79 -1.66
C SER A 852 39.05 31.33 -2.40
N THR A 853 40.21 31.55 -1.78
CA THR A 853 41.51 31.05 -2.25
C THR A 853 41.76 29.58 -1.94
N VAL A 854 40.82 28.91 -1.27
CA VAL A 854 40.96 27.50 -0.88
C VAL A 854 40.38 26.61 -1.98
N PRO A 855 41.12 25.61 -2.48
CA PRO A 855 40.59 24.66 -3.45
C PRO A 855 39.36 23.93 -2.92
N ALA A 856 38.37 23.74 -3.79
CA ALA A 856 37.31 22.79 -3.53
C ALA A 856 37.88 21.37 -3.62
N GLN A 857 37.57 20.54 -2.62
CA GLN A 857 37.86 19.12 -2.66
C GLN A 857 36.54 18.39 -2.86
N LEU A 858 36.54 17.39 -3.75
CA LEU A 858 35.44 16.45 -3.81
C LEU A 858 35.27 15.87 -2.41
N TYR A 859 34.03 15.84 -1.94
CA TYR A 859 33.73 15.29 -0.64
C TYR A 859 34.04 13.80 -0.68
N ALA A 860 35.17 13.41 -0.07
CA ALA A 860 35.66 12.04 -0.05
C ALA A 860 35.05 11.22 1.08
N GLY A 861 34.07 11.76 1.81
CA GLY A 861 33.35 11.02 2.83
C GLY A 861 32.57 9.90 2.18
N THR A 862 33.14 8.70 2.19
CA THR A 862 32.39 7.48 1.97
C THR A 862 31.33 7.41 3.04
N ALA A 863 30.09 7.09 2.66
CA ALA A 863 29.11 6.61 3.62
C ALA A 863 29.83 5.61 4.53
N LYS A 864 29.73 5.77 5.85
CA LYS A 864 30.49 4.93 6.76
C LYS A 864 29.61 3.74 7.11
N GLU A 865 30.12 2.55 6.86
CA GLU A 865 29.55 1.34 7.41
C GLU A 865 29.65 1.44 8.93
N ILE A 866 28.50 1.51 9.61
CA ILE A 866 28.49 1.53 11.07
C ILE A 866 27.93 0.19 11.56
N ALA A 867 28.76 -0.55 12.30
CA ALA A 867 28.31 -1.73 13.03
C ALA A 867 27.69 -1.26 14.35
N TYR A 868 26.37 -1.35 14.48
CA TYR A 868 25.68 -1.01 15.72
C TYR A 868 25.58 -2.22 16.63
N THR A 869 25.98 -2.02 17.89
CA THR A 869 25.57 -2.90 18.98
C THR A 869 24.29 -2.30 19.54
N TYR A 870 23.12 -2.78 19.09
CA TYR A 870 21.87 -2.41 19.73
C TYR A 870 21.91 -2.94 21.17
N VAL A 871 22.12 -2.04 22.13
CA VAL A 871 21.96 -2.38 23.54
C VAL A 871 20.48 -2.22 23.82
N SER A 872 19.74 -3.33 23.78
CA SER A 872 18.35 -3.34 24.24
C SER A 872 18.31 -2.68 25.62
N PRO A 873 17.38 -1.74 25.87
CA PRO A 873 17.06 -1.39 27.24
C PRO A 873 16.71 -2.69 27.95
N VAL A 874 17.34 -2.93 29.09
CA VAL A 874 17.11 -4.12 29.92
C VAL A 874 15.60 -4.29 30.10
N THR A 875 15.07 -5.37 29.55
CA THR A 875 13.72 -5.84 29.85
C THR A 875 13.68 -6.11 31.34
N SER A 876 13.05 -5.23 32.13
CA SER A 876 12.57 -5.60 33.45
C SER A 876 11.39 -6.56 33.27
N SER A 877 11.68 -7.82 32.98
CA SER A 877 10.74 -8.92 33.14
C SER A 877 10.58 -9.18 34.63
N GLY A 878 9.48 -8.71 35.20
CA GLY A 878 9.06 -9.04 36.54
C GLY A 878 7.55 -8.92 36.61
N GLN A 879 6.85 -10.05 36.48
CA GLN A 879 5.49 -10.19 37.00
C GLN A 879 5.48 -9.66 38.44
N GLN A 880 4.62 -8.69 38.73
CA GLN A 880 4.16 -8.46 40.10
C GLN A 880 2.65 -8.33 40.10
N THR A 881 1.99 -9.44 40.40
CA THR A 881 0.82 -9.46 41.28
C THR A 881 1.18 -8.71 42.56
N GLY A 882 0.30 -7.80 42.99
CA GLY A 882 0.64 -6.73 43.91
C GLY A 882 1.00 -7.15 45.34
N THR A 883 1.76 -6.29 46.02
CA THR A 883 1.43 -5.68 47.32
C THR A 883 2.45 -4.60 47.67
N LEU A 884 1.96 -3.49 48.23
CA LEU A 884 2.74 -2.42 48.86
C LEU A 884 3.59 -2.99 50.00
N VAL A 885 4.92 -2.85 49.95
CA VAL A 885 5.76 -2.56 51.13
C VAL A 885 6.95 -1.69 50.68
N GLN A 886 7.14 -0.64 51.47
CA GLN A 886 8.16 0.40 51.44
C GLN A 886 9.47 -0.07 52.12
N GLU A 887 10.57 0.63 51.84
CA GLU A 887 11.94 0.53 52.42
C GLU A 887 12.96 -0.25 51.57
N GLY A 888 14.18 0.21 51.34
CA GLY A 888 14.89 1.38 51.85
C GLY A 888 16.24 1.58 51.15
N LEU A 889 16.68 2.84 51.16
CA LEU A 889 17.95 3.35 50.64
C LEU A 889 19.18 2.83 51.43
N ASN A 890 20.31 2.78 50.71
CA ASN A 890 21.68 3.08 51.12
C ASN A 890 22.22 2.56 52.47
N ALA A 891 23.32 1.81 52.44
CA ALA A 891 24.66 2.36 52.65
C ALA A 891 25.70 1.26 52.91
N ASN A 892 26.90 1.47 52.35
CA ASN A 892 28.12 0.87 52.87
C ASN A 892 28.46 1.48 54.25
N ALA A 893 29.00 0.61 55.10
CA ALA A 893 29.90 0.86 56.23
C ALA A 893 29.35 1.39 57.57
N ALA A 894 29.50 0.49 58.55
CA ALA A 894 30.02 0.69 59.90
C ALA A 894 29.07 1.05 61.07
N ASN A 895 29.19 0.19 62.08
CA ASN A 895 28.97 0.35 63.52
C ASN A 895 27.62 -0.10 64.13
N SER A 896 27.73 -1.29 64.76
CA SER A 896 27.28 -1.65 66.13
C SER A 896 25.79 -1.83 66.49
N VAL A 897 25.47 -3.11 66.75
CA VAL A 897 24.79 -3.69 67.94
C VAL A 897 23.24 -3.72 68.01
N ALA A 898 22.73 -4.96 68.17
CA ALA A 898 21.47 -5.43 68.80
C ALA A 898 20.12 -5.09 68.10
N ALA A 899 19.06 -5.91 68.06
CA ALA A 899 18.71 -7.25 68.52
C ALA A 899 17.26 -7.57 68.09
N LEU A 900 16.92 -8.88 67.92
CA LEU A 900 15.60 -9.56 68.02
C LEU A 900 14.41 -9.10 67.12
N SER A 901 13.80 -9.92 66.23
CA SER A 901 12.91 -11.11 66.41
C SER A 901 11.44 -10.79 66.05
N LEU A 902 10.82 -11.52 65.11
CA LEU A 902 9.76 -12.54 65.32
C LEU A 902 8.86 -12.75 64.07
N PHE A 903 8.62 -14.03 63.75
CA PHE A 903 7.65 -14.60 62.80
C PHE A 903 6.18 -14.46 63.27
N VAL A 904 5.20 -14.63 62.36
CA VAL A 904 4.15 -15.70 62.41
C VAL A 904 3.17 -15.62 61.22
N VAL A 905 2.78 -16.81 60.75
CA VAL A 905 1.93 -17.26 59.63
C VAL A 905 0.43 -17.28 60.02
N PHE A 906 -0.52 -17.11 59.09
CA PHE A 906 -1.61 -18.08 58.76
C PHE A 906 -2.64 -17.56 57.75
N ALA A 907 -3.21 -18.52 57.01
CA ALA A 907 -4.13 -18.41 55.90
C ALA A 907 -5.62 -18.58 56.28
N ALA A 908 -6.48 -18.28 55.30
CA ALA A 908 -7.87 -18.72 55.07
C ALA A 908 -9.01 -18.04 55.85
N LEU A 909 -9.95 -17.42 55.12
CA LEU A 909 -11.35 -17.89 55.03
C LEU A 909 -12.16 -17.12 53.96
N ALA A 910 -13.13 -17.82 53.39
CA ALA A 910 -14.10 -17.40 52.39
C ALA A 910 -15.27 -16.57 52.98
N LEU A 911 -16.09 -16.03 52.06
CA LEU A 911 -17.36 -15.28 52.20
C LEU A 911 -17.25 -13.77 52.51
N ILE A 912 -17.43 -12.94 51.47
CA ILE A 912 -18.66 -12.18 51.14
C ILE A 912 -18.66 -11.94 49.63
#